data_AF-A0A7Y5KXR5-F1
#
_entry.id   AF-A0A7Y5KXR5-F1
#
_cell.length_a   1.000
_cell.length_b   1.000
_cell.length_c   1.000
_cell.angle_alpha   90.00
_cell.angle_beta   90.00
_cell.angle_gamma   90.00
#
_symmetry.space_group_name_H-M   'P 1'
#
loop_
_entity.id
_entity.type
_entity.pdbx_description
1 polymer ?
#
loop_
_entity_poly.entity_id
_entity_poly.type
_entity_poly.pdbx_seq_one_letter_code
_entity_poly.pdbx_strand_id
1 'polypeptide(L)'
;MSEGTVRVQATVERLANPPVPRWPVKVTIELSQRNRRGSRLTAKIGRQWLEGVIATSRPPGLVGFLARMPSNGDDIILVDGLLQLPTGIRYGAPPSAQAEVDPEEGLYMPPTQADRDGVRALSEDDDEGAWDGSVSEALQAQQACSVNGANVACGSCTAVEQRISGIATNLVHVPAAHVIAGAANDQLNDLASQALVAMRTAAIADGAVAAGSDFLKLVSGFRDYPSQARIWRNKMRQVFTTFGCTNWAAIDPVVVATSQALSTVAPPHARNAWLDRFRQELRTAGVAPQGCVDAQIRAAARAEHVTVPASGPIDIPGVAVAIGRKTVATPGSSPHHTGRAVDLHMGHAPGSTGVSSSSTNVTWQRQQRWYQWLVCNAARFGYHPYNREPWHWEHTPPPSTAPVPGTPTSSALDDETTQIRAALGQLGLSATQVDAFAAGQGIAALLPICRALGPVVLLELLRRLHYPVAYILNPPHSYDSDAQANRTLGTTNFTRLAPRLLLTIPGYFREQARQSRDAVEAFILESMGWLIMGSIADRVRNAINVDFWLPHGPYWATAVPNPIPAQAASIQQLILRMSLIDTNLTTAEFNGRAAAWRNGAAGRQWFFETGQGAQPAAQAFYTDAITGAAPAIAIPAVANISTQRGQVQAAWTARVAAADANPATPPLSAASTLALVRCQNIPVAGIVGGVDLTRITSLEIVSTWPVLRPAARPKRSLSVLAATRPAWEGVMRSIMELGWNDLLFQTAGTGCFRGTKTPGTVAGQNPNSARNMSNHSLAIAGDFNDFENKQPRAGSPATAAGTMDPRLIALFRAFNFRWGGNYTAPSTPDPMHFEYI
;
A
#
# COMPACT_ATOMS: atom_id res chain seq x y z
N MET A 1 -30.31 50.00 -15.78
CA MET A 1 -30.22 48.54 -15.57
C MET A 1 -31.38 47.92 -16.31
N SER A 2 -31.14 47.16 -17.38
CA SER A 2 -32.21 46.52 -18.15
C SER A 2 -32.73 45.30 -17.39
N GLU A 3 -34.01 45.31 -17.01
CA GLU A 3 -34.71 44.16 -16.43
C GLU A 3 -34.85 43.07 -17.50
N GLY A 4 -33.96 42.09 -17.49
CA GLY A 4 -34.11 40.88 -18.30
C GLY A 4 -35.07 39.91 -17.62
N THR A 5 -36.17 39.55 -18.29
CA THR A 5 -37.10 38.52 -17.81
C THR A 5 -36.45 37.14 -17.94
N VAL A 6 -36.15 36.48 -16.80
CA VAL A 6 -35.63 35.11 -16.78
C VAL A 6 -36.81 34.12 -16.74
N ARG A 7 -36.87 33.20 -17.70
CA ARG A 7 -37.79 32.04 -17.62
C ARG A 7 -37.22 31.02 -16.66
N VAL A 8 -37.97 30.73 -15.60
CA VAL A 8 -37.70 29.63 -14.68
C VAL A 8 -38.68 28.51 -14.97
N GLN A 9 -38.17 27.31 -15.23
CA GLN A 9 -38.97 26.09 -15.28
C GLN A 9 -38.74 25.35 -13.96
N ALA A 10 -39.82 25.11 -13.21
CA ALA A 10 -39.78 24.40 -11.94
C ALA A 10 -40.53 23.08 -12.06
N THR A 11 -39.85 21.98 -11.76
CA THR A 11 -40.46 20.65 -11.67
C THR A 11 -40.58 20.26 -10.21
N VAL A 12 -41.80 19.85 -9.82
CA VAL A 12 -42.15 19.42 -8.46
C VAL A 12 -42.34 17.91 -8.45
N GLU A 13 -41.47 17.20 -7.74
CA GLU A 13 -41.52 15.74 -7.64
C GLU A 13 -41.84 15.30 -6.20
N ARG A 14 -42.77 14.36 -6.05
CA ARG A 14 -43.24 13.81 -4.77
C ARG A 14 -42.40 12.56 -4.42
N LEU A 15 -41.81 12.52 -3.23
CA LEU A 15 -40.76 11.54 -2.92
C LEU A 15 -41.21 10.25 -2.19
N ALA A 16 -42.42 10.17 -1.59
CA ALA A 16 -42.99 8.91 -1.03
C ALA A 16 -44.48 9.02 -0.58
N ASN A 17 -45.12 7.86 -0.33
CA ASN A 17 -46.44 7.70 0.31
C ASN A 17 -46.34 6.80 1.57
N PRO A 18 -46.39 7.35 2.81
CA PRO A 18 -47.28 6.84 3.88
C PRO A 18 -47.83 7.97 4.81
N PRO A 19 -48.66 7.66 5.85
CA PRO A 19 -49.73 8.58 6.30
C PRO A 19 -49.42 9.41 7.57
N VAL A 20 -48.87 10.62 7.44
CA VAL A 20 -49.09 11.79 8.36
C VAL A 20 -48.53 13.09 7.69
N PRO A 21 -48.88 14.33 8.10
CA PRO A 21 -49.28 15.39 7.18
C PRO A 21 -48.16 16.39 6.87
N ARG A 22 -47.00 15.95 6.39
CA ARG A 22 -45.95 16.85 5.87
C ARG A 22 -45.31 16.28 4.60
N TRP A 23 -45.36 17.05 3.51
CA TRP A 23 -44.87 16.64 2.19
C TRP A 23 -43.48 17.22 1.93
N PRO A 24 -42.43 16.40 1.78
CA PRO A 24 -41.18 16.86 1.19
C PRO A 24 -41.40 17.03 -0.32
N VAL A 25 -41.16 18.26 -0.81
CA VAL A 25 -41.21 18.59 -2.24
C VAL A 25 -39.81 18.92 -2.71
N LYS A 26 -39.39 18.30 -3.82
CA LYS A 26 -38.17 18.67 -4.53
C LYS A 26 -38.52 19.74 -5.56
N VAL A 27 -37.88 20.91 -5.48
CA VAL A 27 -38.00 21.98 -6.49
C VAL A 27 -36.67 22.10 -7.21
N THR A 28 -36.67 21.90 -8.53
CA THR A 28 -35.48 22.09 -9.38
C THR A 28 -35.64 23.36 -10.19
N ILE A 29 -34.65 24.25 -10.15
CA ILE A 29 -34.65 25.54 -10.87
C ILE A 29 -33.53 25.50 -11.91
N GLU A 30 -33.89 25.48 -13.20
CA GLU A 30 -32.94 25.68 -14.28
C GLU A 30 -32.86 27.17 -14.66
N LEU A 31 -31.63 27.71 -14.71
CA LEU A 31 -31.37 29.10 -15.09
C LEU A 31 -30.61 29.12 -16.43
N SER A 32 -31.10 29.92 -17.38
CA SER A 32 -30.59 29.93 -18.75
C SER A 32 -29.37 30.85 -19.00
N GLN A 33 -28.94 31.68 -18.04
CA GLN A 33 -27.78 32.58 -18.18
C GLN A 33 -26.98 32.81 -16.87
N ARG A 34 -25.73 33.29 -17.00
CA ARG A 34 -24.79 33.56 -15.87
C ARG A 34 -25.30 34.70 -14.99
N ASN A 35 -25.79 34.40 -13.80
CA ASN A 35 -26.22 35.40 -12.82
C ASN A 35 -25.12 35.76 -11.80
N ARG A 36 -25.17 37.00 -11.29
CA ARG A 36 -24.26 37.52 -10.24
C ARG A 36 -24.82 37.21 -8.85
N ARG A 37 -23.94 36.91 -7.90
CA ARG A 37 -24.24 36.81 -6.46
C ARG A 37 -25.05 38.04 -6.01
N GLY A 38 -26.15 37.83 -5.28
CA GLY A 38 -27.05 38.90 -4.82
C GLY A 38 -28.29 39.16 -5.71
N SER A 39 -28.48 38.42 -6.80
CA SER A 39 -29.70 38.54 -7.60
C SER A 39 -30.92 38.01 -6.84
N ARG A 40 -32.04 38.76 -6.83
CA ARG A 40 -33.33 38.34 -6.27
C ARG A 40 -34.04 37.39 -7.23
N LEU A 41 -34.61 36.31 -6.69
CA LEU A 41 -35.46 35.36 -7.40
C LEU A 41 -36.86 35.44 -6.80
N THR A 42 -37.87 35.51 -7.66
CA THR A 42 -39.27 35.36 -7.28
C THR A 42 -39.91 34.19 -8.01
N ALA A 43 -40.65 33.35 -7.28
CA ALA A 43 -41.35 32.20 -7.84
C ALA A 43 -42.77 32.12 -7.27
N LYS A 44 -43.74 31.74 -8.10
CA LYS A 44 -45.15 31.64 -7.69
C LYS A 44 -45.56 30.17 -7.60
N ILE A 45 -46.06 29.74 -6.44
CA ILE A 45 -46.64 28.41 -6.25
C ILE A 45 -48.10 28.58 -5.83
N GLY A 46 -49.03 28.20 -6.71
CA GLY A 46 -50.46 28.49 -6.51
C GLY A 46 -50.74 30.00 -6.50
N ARG A 47 -51.34 30.51 -5.41
CA ARG A 47 -51.65 31.95 -5.24
C ARG A 47 -50.56 32.74 -4.50
N GLN A 48 -49.51 32.09 -3.98
CA GLN A 48 -48.49 32.76 -3.19
C GLN A 48 -47.18 32.96 -3.97
N TRP A 49 -46.53 34.08 -3.69
CA TRP A 49 -45.20 34.43 -4.21
C TRP A 49 -44.14 34.10 -3.15
N LEU A 50 -43.02 33.54 -3.61
CA LEU A 50 -41.83 33.24 -2.84
C LEU A 50 -40.73 34.17 -3.33
N GLU A 51 -40.03 34.85 -2.42
CA GLU A 51 -38.84 35.64 -2.74
C GLU A 51 -37.59 35.01 -2.10
N GLY A 52 -36.44 35.08 -2.78
CA GLY A 52 -35.15 34.63 -2.23
C GLY A 52 -33.97 35.31 -2.91
N VAL A 53 -32.79 35.25 -2.30
CA VAL A 53 -31.55 35.87 -2.83
C VAL A 53 -30.49 34.81 -3.10
N ILE A 54 -29.84 34.87 -4.27
CA ILE A 54 -28.76 33.95 -4.63
C ILE A 54 -27.51 34.26 -3.79
N ALA A 55 -27.25 33.43 -2.77
CA ALA A 55 -26.15 33.60 -1.82
C ALA A 55 -24.76 33.19 -2.37
N THR A 56 -24.71 32.31 -3.39
CA THR A 56 -23.44 31.77 -3.95
C THR A 56 -23.46 31.73 -5.49
N SER A 57 -22.28 31.78 -6.13
CA SER A 57 -22.12 31.98 -7.58
C SER A 57 -22.12 30.70 -8.45
N ARG A 58 -22.77 29.61 -8.02
CA ARG A 58 -22.83 28.35 -8.78
C ARG A 58 -24.00 28.31 -9.81
N PRO A 59 -23.82 27.77 -11.04
CA PRO A 59 -24.93 27.36 -11.92
C PRO A 59 -24.87 25.86 -12.34
N PRO A 60 -25.97 25.27 -12.85
CA PRO A 60 -27.31 25.14 -12.28
C PRO A 60 -27.49 23.79 -11.55
N GLY A 61 -28.44 23.75 -10.61
CA GLY A 61 -28.76 22.58 -9.79
C GLY A 61 -28.88 22.94 -8.31
N LEU A 62 -29.77 23.88 -7.98
CA LEU A 62 -30.12 24.15 -6.58
C LEU A 62 -31.12 23.07 -6.14
N VAL A 63 -30.77 22.26 -5.14
CA VAL A 63 -31.70 21.34 -4.47
C VAL A 63 -31.85 21.85 -3.04
N GLY A 64 -33.01 22.42 -2.72
CA GLY A 64 -33.35 22.88 -1.36
C GLY A 64 -34.56 22.12 -0.82
N PHE A 65 -34.65 21.98 0.50
CA PHE A 65 -35.82 21.42 1.20
C PHE A 65 -36.61 22.56 1.84
N LEU A 66 -37.93 22.57 1.66
CA LEU A 66 -38.80 23.55 2.31
C LEU A 66 -39.19 23.02 3.71
N ALA A 67 -38.62 23.60 4.77
CA ALA A 67 -38.83 23.12 6.13
C ALA A 67 -40.14 23.61 6.78
N ARG A 68 -40.74 24.73 6.31
CA ARG A 68 -42.02 25.27 6.79
C ARG A 68 -42.63 26.26 5.80
N MET A 69 -43.95 26.28 5.62
CA MET A 69 -44.65 27.43 5.02
C MET A 69 -45.02 28.43 6.14
N PRO A 70 -44.61 29.71 6.06
CA PRO A 70 -45.01 30.71 7.04
C PRO A 70 -46.44 31.18 6.73
N SER A 71 -47.25 31.38 7.76
CA SER A 71 -48.59 31.95 7.58
C SER A 71 -48.59 33.46 7.47
N ASN A 72 -47.50 34.19 7.79
CA ASN A 72 -47.40 35.64 7.61
C ASN A 72 -45.92 36.09 7.60
N GLY A 73 -45.43 36.63 6.48
CA GLY A 73 -44.33 37.63 6.46
C GLY A 73 -42.87 37.22 6.72
N ASP A 74 -42.54 35.96 6.98
CA ASP A 74 -41.13 35.56 7.19
C ASP A 74 -40.39 35.24 5.87
N ASP A 75 -39.17 35.75 5.72
CA ASP A 75 -38.25 35.43 4.61
C ASP A 75 -37.85 33.95 4.64
N ILE A 76 -37.88 33.29 3.47
CA ILE A 76 -37.46 31.89 3.33
C ILE A 76 -35.95 31.85 3.02
N ILE A 77 -35.17 31.29 3.94
CA ILE A 77 -33.74 31.03 3.73
C ILE A 77 -33.57 29.63 3.13
N LEU A 78 -33.11 29.56 1.87
CA LEU A 78 -32.68 28.30 1.25
C LEU A 78 -31.26 27.99 1.73
N VAL A 79 -31.12 27.00 2.61
CA VAL A 79 -29.83 26.55 3.15
C VAL A 79 -29.36 25.29 2.41
N ASP A 80 -28.07 25.27 2.06
CA ASP A 80 -27.38 24.10 1.52
C ASP A 80 -26.94 23.21 2.71
N GLY A 81 -27.42 21.96 2.73
CA GLY A 81 -27.07 20.98 3.77
C GLY A 81 -28.11 20.78 4.89
N LEU A 82 -28.17 19.54 5.38
CA LEU A 82 -29.09 19.01 6.37
C LEU A 82 -29.07 19.77 7.71
N LEU A 83 -30.23 20.26 8.16
CA LEU A 83 -30.50 20.54 9.57
C LEU A 83 -31.94 20.09 9.93
N GLN A 84 -32.09 19.30 10.99
CA GLN A 84 -33.37 18.89 11.56
C GLN A 84 -33.75 19.75 12.78
N LEU A 85 -35.07 19.93 12.93
CA LEU A 85 -35.76 20.70 13.98
C LEU A 85 -35.76 19.95 15.33
N PRO A 86 -35.93 20.66 16.47
CA PRO A 86 -35.90 20.06 17.80
C PRO A 86 -37.20 19.29 18.11
N THR A 87 -37.09 18.06 18.61
CA THR A 87 -38.23 17.26 19.06
C THR A 87 -38.26 17.15 20.58
N GLY A 88 -39.33 17.67 21.19
CA GLY A 88 -39.86 17.17 22.45
C GLY A 88 -41.33 16.82 22.24
N ILE A 89 -41.70 15.56 22.50
CA ILE A 89 -42.99 15.04 22.99
C ILE A 89 -42.92 13.49 22.92
N ARG A 90 -43.19 12.82 24.06
CA ARG A 90 -43.31 11.36 24.19
C ARG A 90 -44.77 10.94 23.96
N TYR A 91 -45.04 9.81 23.28
CA TYR A 91 -46.22 8.96 23.55
C TYR A 91 -46.03 7.49 23.13
N GLY A 92 -46.33 6.59 24.09
CA GLY A 92 -47.12 5.34 24.00
C GLY A 92 -46.82 4.25 22.95
N ALA A 93 -46.37 3.09 23.42
CA ALA A 93 -46.42 1.80 22.69
C ALA A 93 -47.84 1.20 22.64
N PRO A 94 -48.15 0.40 21.61
CA PRO A 94 -48.74 -0.94 21.85
C PRO A 94 -48.30 -1.99 20.78
N PRO A 95 -48.83 -3.22 20.75
CA PRO A 95 -48.32 -4.41 21.46
C PRO A 95 -47.74 -5.48 20.53
N SER A 96 -47.02 -6.42 21.15
CA SER A 96 -46.48 -7.67 20.60
C SER A 96 -47.50 -8.57 19.92
N ALA A 97 -47.10 -9.18 18.80
CA ALA A 97 -47.71 -10.41 18.28
C ALA A 97 -46.66 -11.53 18.28
N GLN A 98 -46.92 -12.55 19.09
CA GLN A 98 -46.24 -13.84 19.10
C GLN A 98 -46.77 -14.71 17.95
N ALA A 99 -45.89 -15.54 17.38
CA ALA A 99 -46.31 -16.78 16.75
C ALA A 99 -45.26 -17.86 17.09
N GLU A 100 -45.73 -18.86 17.81
CA GLU A 100 -45.03 -20.11 18.16
C GLU A 100 -45.71 -21.25 17.38
N VAL A 101 -44.93 -22.32 17.14
CA VAL A 101 -45.27 -23.76 17.10
C VAL A 101 -44.51 -24.47 15.96
N ASP A 102 -43.30 -24.94 16.29
CA ASP A 102 -42.88 -26.35 16.56
C ASP A 102 -43.10 -27.49 15.52
N PRO A 103 -42.53 -28.71 15.70
CA PRO A 103 -41.43 -29.25 14.89
C PRO A 103 -41.78 -30.60 14.21
N GLU A 104 -40.89 -31.15 13.37
CA GLU A 104 -40.46 -32.58 13.42
C GLU A 104 -39.78 -33.10 12.13
N GLU A 105 -38.98 -34.15 12.38
CA GLU A 105 -38.48 -35.23 11.51
C GLU A 105 -37.23 -35.02 10.64
N GLY A 106 -36.15 -35.65 11.10
CA GLY A 106 -34.97 -35.97 10.30
C GLY A 106 -35.06 -37.36 9.68
N LEU A 107 -34.22 -37.60 8.67
CA LEU A 107 -33.85 -38.93 8.22
C LEU A 107 -32.41 -38.94 7.69
N TYR A 108 -31.68 -39.90 8.23
CA TYR A 108 -30.28 -40.26 8.03
C TYR A 108 -30.22 -41.38 6.99
N MET A 109 -29.20 -41.41 6.11
CA MET A 109 -28.60 -42.60 5.43
C MET A 109 -27.58 -42.14 4.34
N PRO A 110 -26.61 -43.00 3.91
CA PRO A 110 -25.16 -42.74 4.01
C PRO A 110 -24.44 -42.61 2.63
N PRO A 111 -23.10 -42.37 2.58
CA PRO A 111 -22.39 -42.21 1.31
C PRO A 111 -22.02 -43.55 0.66
N THR A 112 -22.23 -43.64 -0.65
CA THR A 112 -21.83 -44.78 -1.48
C THR A 112 -20.39 -44.66 -1.98
N GLN A 113 -19.75 -45.82 -2.07
CA GLN A 113 -18.37 -46.08 -2.39
C GLN A 113 -18.29 -46.85 -3.72
N ALA A 114 -17.82 -46.19 -4.78
CA ALA A 114 -17.44 -46.71 -6.13
C ALA A 114 -17.14 -45.45 -6.98
N ASP A 115 -16.02 -45.19 -7.65
CA ASP A 115 -14.88 -45.97 -8.16
C ASP A 115 -13.69 -44.98 -8.23
N ARG A 116 -12.55 -45.10 -7.52
CA ARG A 116 -11.43 -46.04 -7.70
C ARG A 116 -11.43 -46.80 -9.03
N ASP A 117 -10.79 -46.21 -10.04
CA ASP A 117 -9.83 -46.91 -10.92
C ASP A 117 -9.11 -45.91 -11.83
N GLY A 118 -7.76 -45.93 -11.81
CA GLY A 118 -6.94 -45.04 -12.64
C GLY A 118 -5.49 -44.92 -12.22
N VAL A 119 -4.83 -46.03 -11.84
CA VAL A 119 -3.37 -46.07 -11.63
C VAL A 119 -2.79 -47.19 -12.49
N ARG A 120 -2.10 -46.83 -13.58
CA ARG A 120 -0.98 -47.63 -14.11
C ARG A 120 -0.08 -46.89 -15.12
N ALA A 121 1.20 -46.84 -14.73
CA ALA A 121 2.44 -47.03 -15.50
C ALA A 121 2.81 -46.12 -16.68
N LEU A 122 3.86 -45.31 -16.48
CA LEU A 122 5.01 -45.07 -17.39
C LEU A 122 6.21 -44.72 -16.47
N SER A 123 7.10 -45.68 -16.18
CA SER A 123 8.38 -45.99 -16.82
C SER A 123 9.53 -45.07 -16.38
N GLU A 124 10.54 -45.71 -15.80
CA GLU A 124 11.85 -45.23 -15.38
C GLU A 124 12.70 -44.75 -16.58
N ASP A 125 13.81 -44.06 -16.25
CA ASP A 125 14.90 -43.55 -17.09
C ASP A 125 14.75 -42.12 -17.66
N ASP A 126 15.31 -41.15 -16.94
CA ASP A 126 16.38 -40.24 -17.43
C ASP A 126 16.85 -39.30 -16.30
N ASP A 127 17.97 -39.66 -15.68
CA ASP A 127 18.82 -38.81 -14.84
C ASP A 127 19.65 -37.89 -15.74
N GLU A 128 19.53 -36.56 -15.59
CA GLU A 128 20.62 -35.57 -15.54
C GLU A 128 20.10 -34.12 -15.71
N GLY A 129 20.42 -33.25 -14.73
CA GLY A 129 20.87 -31.88 -15.01
C GLY A 129 19.83 -30.76 -15.21
N ALA A 130 19.28 -30.22 -14.11
CA ALA A 130 19.13 -28.77 -13.89
C ALA A 130 18.44 -28.52 -12.53
N TRP A 131 19.11 -27.82 -11.62
CA TRP A 131 18.45 -27.27 -10.43
C TRP A 131 17.70 -26.02 -10.87
N ASP A 132 16.53 -26.20 -11.48
CA ASP A 132 15.57 -25.14 -11.69
C ASP A 132 14.79 -24.87 -10.39
N GLY A 133 14.40 -23.63 -10.19
CA GLY A 133 13.64 -23.18 -9.03
C GLY A 133 12.13 -23.34 -9.21
N SER A 134 11.65 -24.44 -9.81
CA SER A 134 10.21 -24.68 -9.98
C SER A 134 9.67 -25.70 -8.97
N VAL A 135 9.22 -25.19 -7.83
CA VAL A 135 8.09 -25.80 -7.12
C VAL A 135 7.17 -24.67 -6.68
N SER A 136 6.30 -24.25 -7.60
CA SER A 136 5.11 -23.46 -7.26
C SER A 136 4.00 -23.81 -8.22
N GLU A 137 3.28 -24.90 -7.95
CA GLU A 137 1.86 -25.02 -8.31
C GLU A 137 1.20 -26.20 -7.57
N ALA A 138 0.30 -25.86 -6.63
CA ALA A 138 -0.91 -26.62 -6.32
C ALA A 138 -1.91 -25.68 -5.61
N LEU A 139 -3.20 -25.90 -5.87
CA LEU A 139 -4.33 -24.99 -5.69
C LEU A 139 -4.55 -24.35 -4.30
N GLN A 140 -5.19 -23.18 -4.38
CA GLN A 140 -5.60 -22.24 -3.33
C GLN A 140 -6.81 -22.69 -2.50
N ALA A 141 -6.70 -22.57 -1.17
CA ALA A 141 -7.73 -22.06 -0.27
C ALA A 141 -7.02 -21.57 1.03
N GLN A 142 -7.32 -20.35 1.48
CA GLN A 142 -6.62 -19.69 2.60
C GLN A 142 -7.29 -20.02 3.94
N GLN A 143 -6.49 -20.41 4.95
CA GLN A 143 -6.91 -20.77 6.30
C GLN A 143 -6.05 -20.01 7.32
N ALA A 144 -6.62 -19.49 8.41
CA ALA A 144 -5.86 -18.92 9.51
C ALA A 144 -5.14 -20.03 10.30
N CYS A 145 -4.00 -19.74 10.93
CA CYS A 145 -3.34 -20.70 11.82
C CYS A 145 -4.19 -20.96 13.06
N SER A 146 -4.88 -22.09 13.12
CA SER A 146 -5.41 -22.60 14.38
C SER A 146 -4.43 -23.60 14.98
N VAL A 147 -4.09 -23.43 16.25
CA VAL A 147 -3.34 -24.42 17.02
C VAL A 147 -4.33 -25.36 17.70
N ASN A 148 -4.50 -26.57 17.16
CA ASN A 148 -5.29 -27.63 17.77
C ASN A 148 -4.34 -28.73 18.27
N GLY A 149 -3.90 -28.61 19.52
CA GLY A 149 -2.97 -29.57 20.14
C GLY A 149 -1.55 -29.47 19.57
N ALA A 150 -1.01 -30.57 19.04
CA ALA A 150 0.35 -30.64 18.51
C ALA A 150 0.49 -30.08 17.07
N ASN A 151 -0.63 -29.86 16.37
CA ASN A 151 -0.64 -29.46 14.96
C ASN A 151 -1.02 -27.97 14.83
N VAL A 152 -0.19 -27.23 14.09
CA VAL A 152 -0.51 -25.88 13.63
C VAL A 152 -1.09 -26.01 12.22
N ALA A 153 -2.41 -25.85 12.09
CA ALA A 153 -3.06 -25.83 10.78
C ALA A 153 -3.04 -24.39 10.26
N CYS A 154 -1.95 -23.99 9.60
CA CYS A 154 -1.87 -22.73 8.87
C CYS A 154 -2.30 -22.95 7.42
N GLY A 155 -3.13 -22.06 6.88
CA GLY A 155 -3.21 -21.89 5.43
C GLY A 155 -1.87 -21.41 4.88
N SER A 156 -1.79 -21.20 3.56
CA SER A 156 -0.56 -20.76 2.90
C SER A 156 -0.15 -19.35 3.34
N CYS A 157 0.59 -19.22 4.44
CA CYS A 157 1.31 -18.00 4.77
C CYS A 157 2.59 -17.93 3.94
N THR A 158 2.77 -16.86 3.18
CA THR A 158 4.04 -16.56 2.53
C THR A 158 4.75 -15.48 3.32
N ALA A 159 5.93 -15.78 3.84
CA ALA A 159 6.76 -14.74 4.41
C ALA A 159 7.53 -14.00 3.31
N VAL A 160 7.53 -12.68 3.40
CA VAL A 160 8.24 -11.81 2.46
C VAL A 160 9.58 -11.43 3.09
N GLU A 161 10.66 -11.79 2.42
CA GLU A 161 12.02 -11.39 2.79
C GLU A 161 12.16 -9.87 2.65
N GLN A 162 12.64 -9.22 3.70
CA GLN A 162 13.00 -7.79 3.68
C GLN A 162 14.38 -7.65 4.30
N ARG A 163 15.25 -6.88 3.64
CA ARG A 163 16.63 -6.68 4.09
C ARG A 163 16.88 -5.23 4.47
N ILE A 164 17.66 -5.03 5.52
CA ILE A 164 17.99 -3.71 6.05
C ILE A 164 19.42 -3.28 5.71
N SER A 165 19.58 -1.98 5.51
CA SER A 165 20.87 -1.29 5.44
C SER A 165 20.92 -0.16 6.47
N GLY A 166 21.93 -0.15 7.34
CA GLY A 166 22.17 0.92 8.31
C GLY A 166 22.52 0.42 9.71
N ILE A 167 23.54 1.01 10.35
CA ILE A 167 23.95 0.68 11.72
C ILE A 167 23.00 1.34 12.72
N ALA A 168 22.44 0.59 13.67
CA ALA A 168 21.69 1.18 14.78
C ALA A 168 22.64 1.85 15.79
N THR A 169 22.25 3.05 16.26
CA THR A 169 22.99 3.80 17.28
C THR A 169 22.56 3.48 18.72
N ASN A 170 21.39 2.87 18.91
CA ASN A 170 20.77 2.63 20.21
C ASN A 170 20.70 1.12 20.50
N LEU A 171 21.83 0.53 20.86
CA LEU A 171 21.91 -0.88 21.23
C LEU A 171 21.57 -1.06 22.72
N VAL A 172 20.74 -2.05 23.02
CA VAL A 172 20.37 -2.46 24.39
C VAL A 172 20.53 -3.97 24.52
N HIS A 173 20.87 -4.43 25.72
CA HIS A 173 20.85 -5.86 26.03
C HIS A 173 19.42 -6.37 26.01
N VAL A 174 19.19 -7.48 25.31
CA VAL A 174 17.90 -8.18 25.33
C VAL A 174 17.72 -8.81 26.72
N PRO A 175 16.53 -8.71 27.34
CA PRO A 175 16.32 -9.29 28.67
C PRO A 175 16.69 -10.78 28.72
N ALA A 176 17.42 -11.20 29.76
CA ALA A 176 18.00 -12.55 29.85
C ALA A 176 16.99 -13.69 29.66
N ALA A 177 15.71 -13.50 30.01
CA ALA A 177 14.64 -14.47 29.77
C ALA A 177 14.37 -14.77 28.28
N HIS A 178 14.84 -13.90 27.38
CA HIS A 178 14.67 -14.00 25.92
C HIS A 178 16.00 -14.30 25.20
N VAL A 179 17.07 -14.61 25.94
CA VAL A 179 18.40 -14.91 25.41
C VAL A 179 18.78 -16.34 25.80
N ILE A 180 19.36 -17.12 24.89
CA ILE A 180 19.92 -18.43 25.23
C ILE A 180 21.11 -18.24 26.16
N ALA A 181 21.21 -19.09 27.18
CA ALA A 181 22.36 -19.10 28.08
C ALA A 181 23.68 -19.23 27.28
N GLY A 182 24.58 -18.26 27.46
CA GLY A 182 25.86 -18.23 26.76
C GLY A 182 25.84 -17.58 25.35
N ALA A 183 24.75 -16.92 24.95
CA ALA A 183 24.75 -16.13 23.72
C ALA A 183 25.84 -15.04 23.78
N ALA A 184 26.74 -15.04 22.79
CA ALA A 184 27.90 -14.13 22.76
C ALA A 184 27.54 -12.68 22.36
N ASN A 185 26.35 -12.49 21.76
CA ASN A 185 25.90 -11.21 21.19
C ASN A 185 24.43 -11.01 21.56
N ASP A 186 24.16 -10.52 22.77
CA ASP A 186 22.80 -10.36 23.32
C ASP A 186 22.23 -8.95 23.13
N GLN A 187 22.94 -8.08 22.40
CA GLN A 187 22.50 -6.72 22.14
C GLN A 187 21.66 -6.61 20.87
N LEU A 188 20.64 -5.76 20.87
CA LEU A 188 19.86 -5.37 19.69
C LEU A 188 19.57 -3.88 19.71
N ASN A 189 19.16 -3.32 18.58
CA ASN A 189 18.49 -2.04 18.55
C ASN A 189 17.29 -2.06 19.50
N ASP A 190 17.06 -1.00 20.26
CA ASP A 190 15.98 -0.93 21.26
C ASP A 190 14.61 -1.39 20.73
N LEU A 191 14.18 -0.86 19.57
CA LEU A 191 12.92 -1.28 18.94
C LEU A 191 12.92 -2.76 18.53
N ALA A 192 14.05 -3.27 18.04
CA ALA A 192 14.18 -4.69 17.69
C ALA A 192 14.12 -5.58 18.95
N SER A 193 14.74 -5.14 20.06
CA SER A 193 14.67 -5.83 21.35
C SER A 193 13.24 -5.90 21.87
N GLN A 194 12.52 -4.78 21.88
CA GLN A 194 11.11 -4.72 22.30
C GLN A 194 10.21 -5.59 21.41
N ALA A 195 10.38 -5.51 20.10
CA ALA A 195 9.65 -6.33 19.14
C ALA A 195 9.94 -7.83 19.32
N LEU A 196 11.18 -8.22 19.62
CA LEU A 196 11.55 -9.61 19.89
C LEU A 196 10.86 -10.13 21.15
N VAL A 197 10.83 -9.32 22.21
CA VAL A 197 10.11 -9.66 23.45
C VAL A 197 8.62 -9.83 23.19
N ALA A 198 7.99 -8.89 22.49
CA ALA A 198 6.57 -8.95 22.13
C ALA A 198 6.25 -10.17 21.24
N MET A 199 7.08 -10.43 20.23
CA MET A 199 6.95 -11.58 19.33
C MET A 199 7.02 -12.91 20.10
N ARG A 200 8.01 -13.08 20.99
CA ARG A 200 8.14 -14.31 21.77
C ARG A 200 7.00 -14.48 22.77
N THR A 201 6.56 -13.40 23.41
CA THR A 201 5.40 -13.43 24.32
C THR A 201 4.12 -13.85 23.60
N ALA A 202 3.88 -13.33 22.40
CA ALA A 202 2.75 -13.76 21.57
C ALA A 202 2.86 -15.23 21.15
N ALA A 203 4.06 -15.70 20.77
CA ALA A 203 4.27 -17.11 20.45
C ALA A 203 3.99 -18.05 21.64
N ILE A 204 4.26 -17.60 22.87
CA ILE A 204 3.91 -18.33 24.09
C ILE A 204 2.39 -18.34 24.30
N ALA A 205 1.74 -17.18 24.17
CA ALA A 205 0.30 -17.04 24.33
C ALA A 205 -0.49 -17.89 23.33
N ASP A 206 0.01 -17.98 22.09
CA ASP A 206 -0.59 -18.78 21.02
C ASP A 206 -0.24 -20.29 21.13
N GLY A 207 0.55 -20.70 22.14
CA GLY A 207 0.94 -22.10 22.34
C GLY A 207 1.97 -22.63 21.33
N ALA A 208 2.54 -21.77 20.48
CA ALA A 208 3.58 -22.14 19.52
C ALA A 208 4.89 -22.55 20.20
N VAL A 209 5.19 -21.93 21.34
CA VAL A 209 6.31 -22.30 22.23
C VAL A 209 5.83 -22.37 23.68
N ALA A 210 6.42 -23.25 24.49
CA ALA A 210 6.12 -23.29 25.92
C ALA A 210 6.82 -22.13 26.67
N ALA A 211 6.20 -21.59 27.72
CA ALA A 211 6.72 -20.41 28.45
C ALA A 211 8.17 -20.57 28.96
N GLY A 212 8.58 -21.78 29.35
CA GLY A 212 9.94 -22.09 29.79
C GLY A 212 10.89 -22.57 28.69
N SER A 213 10.44 -22.66 27.44
CA SER A 213 11.25 -23.20 26.34
C SER A 213 12.33 -22.24 25.86
N ASP A 214 13.45 -22.78 25.39
CA ASP A 214 14.50 -22.03 24.70
C ASP A 214 14.15 -21.69 23.25
N PHE A 215 13.08 -22.26 22.68
CA PHE A 215 12.66 -21.90 21.32
C PHE A 215 12.34 -20.41 21.20
N LEU A 216 12.77 -19.83 20.08
CA LEU A 216 12.65 -18.41 19.75
C LEU A 216 13.42 -17.45 20.68
N LYS A 217 14.28 -17.96 21.57
CA LYS A 217 15.25 -17.10 22.27
C LYS A 217 16.36 -16.66 21.33
N LEU A 218 16.94 -15.50 21.61
CA LEU A 218 18.08 -14.95 20.88
C LEU A 218 19.33 -15.82 21.07
N VAL A 219 19.92 -16.23 19.96
CA VAL A 219 21.23 -16.90 19.87
C VAL A 219 22.31 -15.89 19.47
N SER A 220 22.02 -15.01 18.51
CA SER A 220 22.93 -13.95 18.07
C SER A 220 22.17 -12.69 17.65
N GLY A 221 22.50 -11.55 18.25
CA GLY A 221 22.01 -10.22 17.88
C GLY A 221 23.08 -9.39 17.19
N PHE A 222 23.31 -8.16 17.66
CA PHE A 222 24.29 -7.24 17.11
C PHE A 222 25.68 -7.85 17.09
N ARG A 223 26.35 -7.71 15.94
CA ARG A 223 27.73 -8.15 15.77
C ARG A 223 28.53 -6.98 15.23
N ASP A 224 29.53 -6.56 15.99
CA ASP A 224 30.44 -5.50 15.55
C ASP A 224 31.32 -5.96 14.36
N TYR A 225 31.97 -4.98 13.74
CA TYR A 225 32.84 -5.23 12.59
C TYR A 225 34.01 -6.18 12.92
N PRO A 226 34.79 -5.98 14.00
CA PRO A 226 35.87 -6.90 14.37
C PRO A 226 35.42 -8.35 14.61
N SER A 227 34.25 -8.56 15.22
CA SER A 227 33.72 -9.91 15.45
C SER A 227 33.34 -10.59 14.14
N GLN A 228 32.67 -9.88 13.22
CA GLN A 228 32.41 -10.42 11.89
C GLN A 228 33.71 -10.70 11.11
N ALA A 229 34.72 -9.84 11.22
CA ALA A 229 36.05 -10.06 10.63
C ALA A 229 36.71 -11.34 11.14
N ARG A 230 36.56 -11.67 12.43
CA ARG A 230 37.07 -12.91 13.01
C ARG A 230 36.35 -14.14 12.46
N ILE A 231 35.01 -14.10 12.34
CA ILE A 231 34.23 -15.20 11.75
C ILE A 231 34.61 -15.39 10.28
N TRP A 232 34.71 -14.30 9.52
CA TRP A 232 35.13 -14.34 8.12
C TRP A 232 36.55 -14.90 7.96
N ARG A 233 37.51 -14.47 8.80
CA ARG A 233 38.88 -15.01 8.83
C ARG A 233 38.90 -16.52 9.06
N ASN A 234 38.12 -17.01 10.02
CA ASN A 234 38.01 -18.44 10.30
C ASN A 234 37.41 -19.21 9.11
N LYS A 235 36.41 -18.64 8.43
CA LYS A 235 35.85 -19.22 7.21
C LYS A 235 36.88 -19.26 6.07
N MET A 236 37.63 -18.18 5.86
CA MET A 236 38.69 -18.15 4.85
C MET A 236 39.77 -19.20 5.14
N ARG A 237 40.17 -19.37 6.41
CA ARG A 237 41.08 -20.44 6.82
C ARG A 237 40.56 -21.80 6.38
N GLN A 238 39.31 -22.11 6.72
CA GLN A 238 38.67 -23.37 6.34
C GLN A 238 38.70 -23.58 4.81
N VAL A 239 38.31 -22.56 4.04
CA VAL A 239 38.26 -22.64 2.58
C VAL A 239 39.65 -22.88 1.98
N PHE A 240 40.67 -22.13 2.41
CA PHE A 240 42.04 -22.31 1.93
C PHE A 240 42.64 -23.66 2.36
N THR A 241 42.29 -24.18 3.54
CA THR A 241 42.64 -25.55 3.95
C THR A 241 41.98 -26.59 3.04
N THR A 242 40.71 -26.43 2.69
CA THR A 242 40.01 -27.32 1.75
C THR A 242 40.63 -27.28 0.34
N PHE A 243 41.21 -26.16 -0.07
CA PHE A 243 41.94 -26.03 -1.33
C PHE A 243 43.33 -26.69 -1.30
N GLY A 244 43.78 -27.22 -0.16
CA GLY A 244 45.11 -27.79 0.03
C GLY A 244 46.23 -26.76 0.11
N CYS A 245 45.91 -25.47 0.21
CA CYS A 245 46.92 -24.42 0.24
C CYS A 245 47.79 -24.56 1.51
N THR A 246 49.10 -24.65 1.33
CA THR A 246 50.05 -24.91 2.43
C THR A 246 50.54 -23.64 3.10
N ASN A 247 50.35 -22.47 2.47
CA ASN A 247 50.89 -21.19 2.93
C ASN A 247 49.85 -20.30 3.65
N TRP A 248 48.88 -20.86 4.39
CA TRP A 248 47.92 -20.06 5.16
C TRP A 248 48.60 -19.02 6.06
N ALA A 249 49.76 -19.35 6.67
CA ALA A 249 50.52 -18.41 7.49
C ALA A 249 50.89 -17.11 6.76
N ALA A 250 51.07 -17.13 5.43
CA ALA A 250 51.32 -15.95 4.62
C ALA A 250 50.02 -15.25 4.18
N ILE A 251 48.93 -16.00 3.98
CA ILE A 251 47.62 -15.46 3.57
C ILE A 251 46.88 -14.80 4.74
N ASP A 252 47.03 -15.33 5.96
CA ASP A 252 46.27 -14.90 7.14
C ASP A 252 46.46 -13.40 7.46
N PRO A 253 47.69 -12.84 7.48
CA PRO A 253 47.90 -11.41 7.66
C PRO A 253 47.21 -10.56 6.58
N VAL A 254 47.12 -11.06 5.35
CA VAL A 254 46.46 -10.37 4.22
C VAL A 254 44.94 -10.32 4.41
N VAL A 255 44.32 -11.40 4.91
CA VAL A 255 42.89 -11.45 5.26
C VAL A 255 42.57 -10.46 6.39
N VAL A 256 43.46 -10.37 7.38
CA VAL A 256 43.35 -9.38 8.48
C VAL A 256 43.49 -7.95 7.96
N ALA A 257 44.53 -7.67 7.17
CA ALA A 257 44.78 -6.34 6.58
C ALA A 257 43.61 -5.88 5.70
N THR A 258 43.04 -6.79 4.90
CA THR A 258 41.86 -6.52 4.07
C THR A 258 40.68 -6.08 4.92
N SER A 259 40.40 -6.81 6.00
CA SER A 259 39.27 -6.50 6.89
C SER A 259 39.51 -5.18 7.64
N GLN A 260 40.73 -4.95 8.13
CA GLN A 260 41.10 -3.70 8.80
C GLN A 260 41.02 -2.48 7.87
N ALA A 261 41.44 -2.63 6.62
CA ALA A 261 41.35 -1.53 5.66
C ALA A 261 39.91 -1.11 5.34
N LEU A 262 38.99 -2.07 5.37
CA LEU A 262 37.57 -1.82 5.12
C LEU A 262 36.79 -1.42 6.38
N SER A 263 37.38 -1.53 7.58
CA SER A 263 36.68 -1.15 8.82
C SER A 263 36.42 0.36 8.94
N THR A 264 37.19 1.17 8.21
CA THR A 264 37.02 2.62 8.13
C THR A 264 35.97 3.04 7.09
N VAL A 265 35.53 2.11 6.23
CA VAL A 265 34.46 2.34 5.27
C VAL A 265 33.12 2.05 5.95
N ALA A 266 32.23 3.04 5.95
CA ALA A 266 30.90 2.88 6.52
C ALA A 266 30.15 1.73 5.81
N PRO A 267 29.60 0.74 6.54
CA PRO A 267 28.75 -0.30 5.95
C PRO A 267 27.36 0.25 5.56
N PRO A 268 26.63 -0.40 4.64
CA PRO A 268 26.98 -1.66 4.00
C PRO A 268 28.05 -1.50 2.91
N HIS A 269 29.00 -2.43 2.85
CA HIS A 269 30.00 -2.43 1.79
C HIS A 269 29.40 -2.92 0.47
N ALA A 270 29.89 -2.38 -0.66
CA ALA A 270 29.55 -2.90 -1.97
C ALA A 270 29.88 -4.39 -2.06
N ARG A 271 29.06 -5.16 -2.80
CA ARG A 271 29.17 -6.64 -2.85
C ARG A 271 30.57 -7.13 -3.12
N ASN A 272 31.38 -6.48 -3.94
CA ASN A 272 32.75 -6.93 -4.26
C ASN A 272 33.87 -6.18 -3.52
N ALA A 273 33.56 -5.19 -2.68
CA ALA A 273 34.55 -4.37 -1.98
C ALA A 273 35.60 -5.22 -1.23
N TRP A 274 35.18 -6.27 -0.53
CA TRP A 274 36.09 -7.16 0.17
C TRP A 274 37.01 -7.95 -0.77
N LEU A 275 36.48 -8.49 -1.89
CA LEU A 275 37.28 -9.23 -2.87
C LEU A 275 38.30 -8.32 -3.56
N ASP A 276 37.87 -7.13 -3.96
CA ASP A 276 38.75 -6.17 -4.65
C ASP A 276 39.87 -5.71 -3.72
N ARG A 277 39.54 -5.43 -2.45
CA ARG A 277 40.55 -5.11 -1.44
C ARG A 277 41.46 -6.30 -1.15
N PHE A 278 40.93 -7.53 -1.07
CA PHE A 278 41.75 -8.72 -0.82
C PHE A 278 42.79 -8.94 -1.92
N ARG A 279 42.39 -8.79 -3.19
CA ARG A 279 43.32 -8.85 -4.32
C ARG A 279 44.38 -7.76 -4.26
N GLN A 280 44.01 -6.55 -3.83
CA GLN A 280 44.97 -5.47 -3.64
C GLN A 280 45.98 -5.79 -2.54
N GLU A 281 45.53 -6.26 -1.37
CA GLU A 281 46.41 -6.58 -0.26
C GLU A 281 47.34 -7.77 -0.58
N LEU A 282 46.87 -8.77 -1.35
CA LEU A 282 47.74 -9.84 -1.87
C LEU A 282 48.87 -9.28 -2.73
N ARG A 283 48.57 -8.35 -3.65
CA ARG A 283 49.58 -7.69 -4.48
C ARG A 283 50.55 -6.84 -3.66
N THR A 284 50.04 -6.03 -2.73
CA THR A 284 50.87 -5.18 -1.85
C THR A 284 51.83 -6.01 -0.99
N ALA A 285 51.36 -7.14 -0.47
CA ALA A 285 52.17 -8.02 0.36
C ALA A 285 53.15 -8.91 -0.45
N GLY A 286 53.04 -8.93 -1.78
CA GLY A 286 53.78 -9.87 -2.62
C GLY A 286 53.43 -11.34 -2.32
N VAL A 287 52.22 -11.60 -1.81
CA VAL A 287 51.75 -12.93 -1.41
C VAL A 287 50.79 -13.47 -2.46
N ALA A 288 51.07 -14.67 -2.95
CA ALA A 288 50.13 -15.47 -3.74
C ALA A 288 49.73 -16.72 -2.94
N PRO A 289 48.49 -17.24 -3.09
CA PRO A 289 48.17 -18.57 -2.59
C PRO A 289 49.09 -19.62 -3.21
N GLN A 290 49.79 -20.41 -2.38
CA GLN A 290 50.76 -21.41 -2.81
C GLN A 290 50.38 -22.80 -2.28
N GLY A 291 50.79 -23.83 -3.00
CA GLY A 291 50.49 -25.22 -2.66
C GLY A 291 49.01 -25.61 -2.80
N CYS A 292 48.16 -24.72 -3.32
CA CYS A 292 46.77 -25.03 -3.58
C CYS A 292 46.67 -26.07 -4.71
N VAL A 293 45.79 -27.04 -4.56
CA VAL A 293 45.61 -28.13 -5.53
C VAL A 293 44.42 -27.81 -6.43
N ASP A 294 44.66 -27.59 -7.72
CA ASP A 294 43.62 -27.27 -8.71
C ASP A 294 42.42 -28.23 -8.65
N ALA A 295 42.69 -29.53 -8.51
CA ALA A 295 41.66 -30.56 -8.39
C ALA A 295 40.77 -30.34 -7.15
N GLN A 296 41.34 -29.94 -6.01
CA GLN A 296 40.62 -29.67 -4.77
C GLN A 296 39.84 -28.35 -4.86
N ILE A 297 40.40 -27.30 -5.46
CA ILE A 297 39.68 -26.04 -5.69
C ILE A 297 38.44 -26.29 -6.55
N ARG A 298 38.60 -27.03 -7.66
CA ARG A 298 37.50 -27.39 -8.57
C ARG A 298 36.46 -28.27 -7.88
N ALA A 299 36.88 -29.23 -7.05
CA ALA A 299 35.97 -30.06 -6.27
C ALA A 299 35.15 -29.25 -5.26
N ALA A 300 35.81 -28.36 -4.50
CA ALA A 300 35.15 -27.48 -3.54
C ALA A 300 34.20 -26.50 -4.24
N ALA A 301 34.61 -25.94 -5.38
CA ALA A 301 33.75 -25.05 -6.16
C ALA A 301 32.52 -25.77 -6.71
N ARG A 302 32.66 -27.01 -7.21
CA ARG A 302 31.52 -27.85 -7.61
C ARG A 302 30.58 -28.14 -6.43
N ALA A 303 31.12 -28.55 -5.28
CA ALA A 303 30.34 -28.85 -4.08
C ALA A 303 29.51 -27.64 -3.59
N GLU A 304 29.99 -26.42 -3.83
CA GLU A 304 29.35 -25.18 -3.40
C GLU A 304 28.62 -24.44 -4.54
N HIS A 305 28.54 -25.05 -5.73
CA HIS A 305 27.99 -24.46 -6.95
C HIS A 305 28.58 -23.07 -7.25
N VAL A 306 29.91 -22.99 -7.30
CA VAL A 306 30.70 -21.83 -7.74
C VAL A 306 31.34 -22.18 -9.08
N THR A 307 31.10 -21.36 -10.09
CA THR A 307 31.64 -21.57 -11.44
C THR A 307 33.14 -21.34 -11.46
N VAL A 308 33.89 -22.28 -12.03
CA VAL A 308 35.33 -22.19 -12.28
C VAL A 308 35.60 -22.65 -13.72
N PRO A 309 36.43 -21.95 -14.52
CA PRO A 309 36.72 -22.36 -15.90
C PRO A 309 37.28 -23.77 -15.96
N ALA A 310 36.75 -24.66 -16.82
CA ALA A 310 37.15 -26.08 -16.88
C ALA A 310 38.66 -26.30 -17.12
N SER A 311 39.30 -25.37 -17.84
CA SER A 311 40.74 -25.31 -18.11
C SER A 311 41.27 -23.89 -17.92
N GLY A 312 42.59 -23.75 -17.72
CA GLY A 312 43.26 -22.46 -17.56
C GLY A 312 43.47 -22.04 -16.09
N PRO A 313 44.09 -20.87 -15.86
CA PRO A 313 44.42 -20.39 -14.53
C PRO A 313 43.16 -20.11 -13.69
N ILE A 314 43.17 -20.56 -12.44
CA ILE A 314 42.07 -20.34 -11.48
C ILE A 314 42.32 -19.02 -10.73
N ASP A 315 41.31 -18.16 -10.66
CA ASP A 315 41.30 -17.01 -9.75
C ASP A 315 41.01 -17.48 -8.31
N ILE A 316 42.04 -18.04 -7.66
CA ILE A 316 41.92 -18.63 -6.31
C ILE A 316 41.28 -17.64 -5.32
N PRO A 317 41.68 -16.35 -5.24
CA PRO A 317 41.02 -15.38 -4.36
C PRO A 317 39.52 -15.22 -4.65
N GLY A 318 39.14 -15.12 -5.93
CA GLY A 318 37.74 -15.01 -6.34
C GLY A 318 36.92 -16.23 -5.93
N VAL A 319 37.43 -17.44 -6.20
CA VAL A 319 36.76 -18.70 -5.82
C VAL A 319 36.67 -18.84 -4.30
N ALA A 320 37.73 -18.52 -3.56
CA ALA A 320 37.73 -18.59 -2.09
C ALA A 320 36.66 -17.66 -1.47
N VAL A 321 36.58 -16.41 -1.94
CA VAL A 321 35.57 -15.46 -1.46
C VAL A 321 34.16 -15.87 -1.87
N ALA A 322 33.98 -16.39 -3.09
CA ALA A 322 32.69 -16.90 -3.55
C ALA A 322 32.18 -18.06 -2.68
N ILE A 323 33.04 -19.02 -2.35
CA ILE A 323 32.71 -20.12 -1.44
C ILE A 323 32.47 -19.60 -0.02
N GLY A 324 33.32 -18.72 0.51
CA GLY A 324 33.15 -18.15 1.85
C GLY A 324 31.79 -17.49 2.04
N ARG A 325 31.33 -16.74 1.02
CA ARG A 325 30.03 -16.04 1.01
C ARG A 325 28.82 -16.96 1.01
N LYS A 326 28.99 -18.25 0.75
CA LYS A 326 27.87 -19.20 0.82
C LYS A 326 27.36 -19.36 2.24
N THR A 327 28.22 -19.26 3.26
CA THR A 327 27.81 -19.53 4.65
C THR A 327 28.13 -18.42 5.62
N VAL A 328 28.92 -17.40 5.23
CA VAL A 328 29.30 -16.29 6.11
C VAL A 328 29.28 -14.99 5.32
N ALA A 329 28.66 -13.94 5.86
CA ALA A 329 28.75 -12.60 5.27
C ALA A 329 30.18 -12.03 5.41
N THR A 330 30.65 -11.28 4.41
CA THR A 330 31.88 -10.49 4.56
C THR A 330 31.70 -9.41 5.63
N PRO A 331 32.76 -8.99 6.34
CA PRO A 331 32.71 -7.86 7.27
C PRO A 331 32.15 -6.62 6.57
N GLY A 332 31.26 -5.89 7.23
CA GLY A 332 30.57 -4.74 6.64
C GLY A 332 29.39 -5.08 5.73
N SER A 333 29.09 -6.37 5.51
CA SER A 333 27.91 -6.81 4.75
C SER A 333 26.95 -7.71 5.54
N SER A 334 27.28 -8.02 6.80
CA SER A 334 26.42 -8.81 7.69
C SER A 334 25.24 -7.97 8.19
N PRO A 335 23.98 -8.42 8.05
CA PRO A 335 22.82 -7.75 8.65
C PRO A 335 22.94 -7.58 10.16
N HIS A 336 23.69 -8.44 10.87
CA HIS A 336 23.95 -8.27 12.31
C HIS A 336 24.69 -6.97 12.66
N HIS A 337 25.38 -6.32 11.71
CA HIS A 337 25.96 -4.98 11.93
C HIS A 337 24.91 -3.90 12.15
N THR A 338 23.66 -4.16 11.74
CA THR A 338 22.55 -3.21 11.92
C THR A 338 22.03 -3.21 13.36
N GLY A 339 22.31 -4.25 14.15
CA GLY A 339 21.69 -4.50 15.45
C GLY A 339 20.20 -4.87 15.36
N ARG A 340 19.67 -5.10 14.16
CA ARG A 340 18.26 -5.44 13.92
C ARG A 340 18.06 -6.86 13.39
N ALA A 341 19.14 -7.54 13.01
CA ALA A 341 19.09 -8.96 12.66
C ALA A 341 19.22 -9.84 13.91
N VAL A 342 18.45 -10.92 13.95
CA VAL A 342 18.43 -11.91 15.02
C VAL A 342 18.63 -13.30 14.44
N ASP A 343 19.49 -14.08 15.08
CA ASP A 343 19.48 -15.54 14.97
C ASP A 343 18.70 -16.08 16.17
N LEU A 344 17.60 -16.79 15.92
CA LEU A 344 16.73 -17.37 16.93
C LEU A 344 17.00 -18.86 17.12
N HIS A 345 16.80 -19.36 18.33
CA HIS A 345 16.91 -20.80 18.58
C HIS A 345 15.73 -21.55 18.00
N MET A 346 15.98 -22.32 16.94
CA MET A 346 14.98 -23.13 16.23
C MET A 346 15.06 -24.63 16.54
N GLY A 347 15.94 -25.06 17.44
CA GLY A 347 16.35 -26.46 17.54
C GLY A 347 17.24 -26.88 16.35
N HIS A 348 17.47 -28.18 16.17
CA HIS A 348 18.21 -28.73 15.03
C HIS A 348 17.83 -30.18 14.74
N ALA A 349 18.03 -30.59 13.49
CA ALA A 349 17.95 -32.00 13.12
C ALA A 349 19.03 -32.81 13.87
N PRO A 350 18.78 -34.10 14.18
CA PRO A 350 19.80 -34.98 14.74
C PRO A 350 21.11 -34.95 13.93
N GLY A 351 22.24 -34.78 14.60
CA GLY A 351 23.56 -34.70 13.97
C GLY A 351 23.88 -33.35 13.29
N SER A 352 22.99 -32.36 13.36
CA SER A 352 23.23 -30.98 12.89
C SER A 352 23.48 -30.01 14.05
N THR A 353 23.84 -28.76 13.74
CA THR A 353 23.89 -27.66 14.72
C THR A 353 22.72 -26.69 14.50
N GLY A 354 22.36 -25.92 15.51
CA GLY A 354 21.23 -24.97 15.47
C GLY A 354 21.29 -23.93 14.34
N VAL A 355 22.49 -23.62 13.84
CA VAL A 355 22.73 -22.64 12.76
C VAL A 355 23.32 -23.30 11.50
N SER A 356 23.12 -24.61 11.34
CA SER A 356 23.58 -25.35 10.15
C SER A 356 22.69 -25.06 8.95
N SER A 357 23.30 -24.65 7.83
CA SER A 357 22.61 -24.44 6.54
C SER A 357 22.52 -25.70 5.68
N SER A 358 22.76 -26.89 6.26
CA SER A 358 22.49 -28.15 5.56
C SER A 358 21.01 -28.26 5.21
N SER A 359 20.71 -28.79 4.01
CA SER A 359 19.33 -28.97 3.53
C SER A 359 18.47 -29.76 4.52
N THR A 360 19.04 -30.80 5.15
CA THR A 360 18.38 -31.59 6.21
C THR A 360 17.99 -30.74 7.41
N ASN A 361 18.90 -29.90 7.93
CA ASN A 361 18.60 -29.06 9.09
C ASN A 361 17.59 -27.96 8.75
N VAL A 362 17.75 -27.31 7.59
CA VAL A 362 16.83 -26.29 7.10
C VAL A 362 15.42 -26.87 6.93
N THR A 363 15.30 -28.05 6.31
CA THR A 363 14.01 -28.74 6.14
C THR A 363 13.39 -29.07 7.48
N TRP A 364 14.16 -29.66 8.40
CA TRP A 364 13.69 -30.00 9.74
C TRP A 364 13.21 -28.77 10.50
N GLN A 365 13.98 -27.67 10.51
CA GLN A 365 13.61 -26.43 11.21
C GLN A 365 12.35 -25.81 10.63
N ARG A 366 12.19 -25.82 9.30
CA ARG A 366 10.99 -25.30 8.64
C ARG A 366 9.71 -26.10 8.93
N GLN A 367 9.85 -27.38 9.26
CA GLN A 367 8.74 -28.24 9.66
C GLN A 367 8.32 -28.00 11.12
N GLN A 368 9.10 -27.26 11.91
CA GLN A 368 8.78 -27.03 13.32
C GLN A 368 7.64 -26.02 13.48
N ARG A 369 6.75 -26.29 14.45
CA ARG A 369 5.58 -25.47 14.73
C ARG A 369 5.90 -23.99 15.00
N TRP A 370 7.01 -23.69 15.67
CA TRP A 370 7.42 -22.31 15.98
C TRP A 370 7.93 -21.58 14.75
N TYR A 371 8.58 -22.28 13.80
CA TYR A 371 8.95 -21.67 12.54
C TYR A 371 7.71 -21.34 11.70
N GLN A 372 6.77 -22.28 11.61
CA GLN A 372 5.50 -22.07 10.92
C GLN A 372 4.72 -20.89 11.53
N TRP A 373 4.71 -20.78 12.86
CA TRP A 373 4.13 -19.63 13.55
C TRP A 373 4.82 -18.31 13.17
N LEU A 374 6.16 -18.28 13.11
CA LEU A 374 6.90 -17.07 12.71
C LEU A 374 6.57 -16.64 11.28
N VAL A 375 6.50 -17.58 10.33
CA VAL A 375 6.16 -17.28 8.93
C VAL A 375 4.82 -16.54 8.82
N CYS A 376 3.86 -16.87 9.69
CA CYS A 376 2.54 -16.24 9.69
C CYS A 376 2.44 -14.97 10.56
N ASN A 377 3.29 -14.82 11.58
CA ASN A 377 3.09 -13.81 12.61
C ASN A 377 4.24 -12.80 12.76
N ALA A 378 5.48 -13.15 12.42
CA ALA A 378 6.65 -12.31 12.71
C ALA A 378 6.55 -10.91 12.08
N ALA A 379 5.94 -10.82 10.88
CA ALA A 379 5.77 -9.57 10.16
C ALA A 379 4.95 -8.52 10.93
N ARG A 380 3.98 -8.92 11.77
CA ARG A 380 3.20 -7.97 12.60
C ARG A 380 4.04 -7.34 13.71
N PHE A 381 5.18 -7.94 14.02
CA PHE A 381 6.20 -7.39 14.93
C PHE A 381 7.37 -6.76 14.18
N GLY A 382 7.26 -6.57 12.85
CA GLY A 382 8.33 -6.01 12.02
C GLY A 382 9.50 -6.97 11.76
N TYR A 383 9.35 -8.27 12.01
CA TYR A 383 10.40 -9.26 11.70
C TYR A 383 10.09 -9.99 10.39
N HIS A 384 11.10 -10.07 9.54
CA HIS A 384 11.03 -10.70 8.22
C HIS A 384 12.09 -11.80 8.09
N PRO A 385 11.81 -12.95 7.46
CA PRO A 385 12.77 -14.03 7.40
C PRO A 385 13.85 -13.75 6.37
N TYR A 386 15.03 -14.28 6.62
CA TYR A 386 16.00 -14.54 5.57
C TYR A 386 15.78 -15.95 5.05
N ASN A 387 15.27 -16.08 3.82
CA ASN A 387 14.72 -17.33 3.31
C ASN A 387 15.70 -18.51 3.44
N ARG A 388 16.99 -18.29 3.25
CA ARG A 388 17.99 -19.37 3.29
C ARG A 388 18.24 -19.95 4.68
N GLU A 389 18.02 -19.17 5.73
CA GLU A 389 18.40 -19.50 7.09
C GLU A 389 17.17 -19.34 7.99
N PRO A 390 16.43 -20.43 8.30
CA PRO A 390 15.15 -20.33 9.03
C PRO A 390 15.28 -19.78 10.45
N TRP A 391 16.49 -19.75 11.02
CA TRP A 391 16.79 -19.08 12.28
C TRP A 391 17.00 -17.56 12.16
N HIS A 392 17.30 -17.04 10.96
CA HIS A 392 17.70 -15.65 10.77
C HIS A 392 16.52 -14.78 10.36
N TRP A 393 16.27 -13.72 11.13
CA TRP A 393 15.18 -12.78 10.93
C TRP A 393 15.68 -11.35 11.06
N GLU A 394 15.19 -10.45 10.21
CA GLU A 394 15.58 -9.05 10.19
C GLU A 394 14.42 -8.16 10.66
N HIS A 395 14.66 -7.38 11.71
CA HIS A 395 13.70 -6.38 12.19
C HIS A 395 13.70 -5.17 11.26
N THR A 396 12.75 -5.18 10.35
CA THR A 396 12.37 -4.04 9.52
C THR A 396 11.08 -3.52 10.13
N PRO A 397 11.14 -2.66 11.17
CA PRO A 397 9.91 -2.07 11.67
C PRO A 397 9.23 -1.41 10.48
N PRO A 398 7.90 -1.56 10.31
CA PRO A 398 7.18 -0.73 9.36
C PRO A 398 7.67 0.70 9.58
N PRO A 399 8.10 1.40 8.51
CA PRO A 399 8.92 2.61 8.56
C PRO A 399 8.60 3.39 9.82
N SER A 400 9.53 3.32 10.79
CA SER A 400 9.18 3.56 12.19
C SER A 400 8.46 4.89 12.30
N THR A 401 7.25 4.82 12.82
CA THR A 401 6.72 5.82 13.72
C THR A 401 7.74 5.98 14.85
N ALA A 402 8.84 6.72 14.61
CA ALA A 402 9.55 7.39 15.69
C ALA A 402 8.47 7.97 16.62
N PRO A 403 8.59 7.89 17.97
CA PRO A 403 7.53 8.31 18.89
C PRO A 403 6.97 9.59 18.32
N VAL A 404 5.73 9.49 17.81
CA VAL A 404 5.26 10.49 16.86
C VAL A 404 5.37 11.78 17.61
N PRO A 405 6.23 12.72 17.16
CA PRO A 405 6.58 13.83 18.02
C PRO A 405 5.27 14.46 18.42
N GLY A 406 5.10 14.58 19.75
CA GLY A 406 3.80 14.73 20.38
C GLY A 406 2.94 15.73 19.63
N THR A 407 1.62 15.52 19.67
CA THR A 407 0.62 16.39 19.03
C THR A 407 1.07 17.83 18.90
N PRO A 408 0.82 18.47 17.76
CA PRO A 408 1.61 19.61 17.34
C PRO A 408 1.62 20.68 18.43
N THR A 409 2.74 20.84 19.12
CA THR A 409 2.94 21.99 19.99
C THR A 409 3.17 23.16 19.05
N SER A 410 2.23 24.09 18.97
CA SER A 410 2.49 25.35 18.30
C SER A 410 3.61 26.03 19.07
N SER A 411 4.85 26.06 18.53
CA SER A 411 5.80 27.05 18.99
C SER A 411 5.21 28.39 18.56
N ALA A 412 4.66 29.12 19.52
CA ALA A 412 4.33 30.51 19.30
C ALA A 412 5.67 31.20 19.00
N LEU A 413 5.76 31.83 17.82
CA LEU A 413 6.81 32.78 17.36
C LEU A 413 7.88 32.29 16.38
N ASP A 414 7.92 31.02 15.98
CA ASP A 414 8.84 30.62 14.90
C ASP A 414 8.23 30.93 13.52
N ASP A 415 9.05 31.46 12.62
CA ASP A 415 8.69 31.67 11.22
C ASP A 415 8.40 30.31 10.54
N GLU A 416 7.12 30.07 10.23
CA GLU A 416 6.61 28.88 9.55
C GLU A 416 7.38 28.59 8.23
N THR A 417 7.89 29.64 7.58
CA THR A 417 8.75 29.49 6.39
C THR A 417 10.07 28.82 6.74
N THR A 418 10.74 29.29 7.80
CA THR A 418 11.98 28.69 8.32
C THR A 418 11.77 27.23 8.74
N GLN A 419 10.63 26.94 9.35
CA GLN A 419 10.22 25.59 9.72
C GLN A 419 10.04 24.66 8.50
N ILE A 420 9.37 25.12 7.44
CA ILE A 420 9.24 24.36 6.19
C ILE A 420 10.61 24.13 5.54
N ARG A 421 11.47 25.16 5.51
CA ARG A 421 12.84 25.06 4.99
C ARG A 421 13.65 24.00 5.72
N ALA A 422 13.55 23.96 7.05
CA ALA A 422 14.22 22.96 7.88
C ALA A 422 13.71 21.54 7.60
N ALA A 423 12.38 21.36 7.47
CA ALA A 423 11.79 20.06 7.11
C ALA A 423 12.28 19.56 5.74
N LEU A 424 12.34 20.44 4.73
CA LEU A 424 12.88 20.10 3.41
C LEU A 424 14.37 19.75 3.47
N GLY A 425 15.17 20.48 4.26
CA GLY A 425 16.58 20.17 4.48
C GLY A 425 16.80 18.79 5.11
N GLN A 426 15.94 18.39 6.06
CA GLN A 426 15.98 17.05 6.67
C GLN A 426 15.63 15.90 5.70
N LEU A 427 15.03 16.21 4.55
CA LEU A 427 14.79 15.26 3.45
C LEU A 427 15.96 15.21 2.45
N GLY A 428 17.05 15.93 2.71
CA GLY A 428 18.24 15.97 1.88
C GLY A 428 18.22 17.03 0.78
N LEU A 429 17.27 17.98 0.79
CA LEU A 429 17.33 19.13 -0.12
C LEU A 429 18.46 20.06 0.32
N SER A 430 19.34 20.42 -0.62
CA SER A 430 20.34 21.48 -0.41
C SER A 430 19.67 22.85 -0.25
N ALA A 431 20.37 23.82 0.36
CA ALA A 431 19.88 25.18 0.51
C ALA A 431 19.41 25.80 -0.83
N THR A 432 20.19 25.62 -1.90
CA THR A 432 19.84 26.09 -3.25
C THR A 432 18.56 25.44 -3.78
N GLN A 433 18.36 24.14 -3.52
CA GLN A 433 17.13 23.45 -3.91
C GLN A 433 15.92 23.94 -3.11
N VAL A 434 16.09 24.22 -1.82
CA VAL A 434 15.05 24.82 -0.97
C VAL A 434 14.70 26.23 -1.45
N ASP A 435 15.68 27.03 -1.85
CA ASP A 435 15.45 28.37 -2.40
C ASP A 435 14.72 28.31 -3.75
N ALA A 436 15.09 27.37 -4.64
CA ALA A 436 14.37 27.14 -5.89
C ALA A 436 12.91 26.70 -5.64
N PHE A 437 12.69 25.81 -4.67
CA PHE A 437 11.36 25.37 -4.24
C PHE A 437 10.54 26.56 -3.70
N ALA A 438 11.15 27.44 -2.92
CA ALA A 438 10.52 28.65 -2.41
C ALA A 438 10.16 29.65 -3.52
N ALA A 439 11.09 29.91 -4.44
CA ALA A 439 10.90 30.83 -5.56
C ALA A 439 9.74 30.40 -6.48
N GLY A 440 9.55 29.09 -6.64
CA GLY A 440 8.39 28.54 -7.32
C GLY A 440 7.21 28.25 -6.40
N GLN A 441 6.94 29.09 -5.39
CA GLN A 441 5.75 29.03 -4.54
C GLN A 441 5.53 27.72 -3.76
N GLY A 442 6.50 26.81 -3.73
CA GLY A 442 6.38 25.53 -3.03
C GLY A 442 6.18 25.72 -1.53
N ILE A 443 6.93 26.64 -0.91
CA ILE A 443 6.75 26.96 0.53
C ILE A 443 5.35 27.53 0.80
N ALA A 444 4.87 28.45 -0.05
CA ALA A 444 3.54 29.03 0.09
C ALA A 444 2.44 27.95 0.03
N ALA A 445 2.62 26.94 -0.83
CA ALA A 445 1.73 25.79 -0.93
C ALA A 445 1.71 24.92 0.35
N LEU A 446 2.84 24.80 1.05
CA LEU A 446 2.98 24.01 2.28
C LEU A 446 2.57 24.77 3.55
N LEU A 447 2.51 26.10 3.51
CA LEU A 447 2.21 26.94 4.66
C LEU A 447 0.89 26.58 5.37
N PRO A 448 -0.23 26.33 4.67
CA PRO A 448 -1.48 25.93 5.33
C PRO A 448 -1.37 24.60 6.09
N ILE A 449 -0.57 23.66 5.58
CA ILE A 449 -0.34 22.36 6.22
C ILE A 449 0.54 22.57 7.47
N CYS A 450 1.66 23.28 7.33
CA CYS A 450 2.57 23.59 8.44
C CYS A 450 1.88 24.36 9.57
N ARG A 451 1.06 25.36 9.25
CA ARG A 451 0.33 26.15 10.24
C ARG A 451 -0.70 25.32 11.01
N ALA A 452 -1.38 24.40 10.34
CA ALA A 452 -2.41 23.57 10.96
C ALA A 452 -1.82 22.42 11.80
N LEU A 453 -0.76 21.79 11.31
CA LEU A 453 -0.23 20.53 11.85
C LEU A 453 1.18 20.64 12.44
N GLY A 454 1.85 21.78 12.32
CA GLY A 454 3.22 21.99 12.78
C GLY A 454 4.29 21.38 11.85
N PRO A 455 5.56 21.75 12.06
CA PRO A 455 6.67 21.33 11.19
C PRO A 455 6.97 19.84 11.27
N VAL A 456 6.75 19.25 12.45
CA VAL A 456 7.12 17.87 12.68
C VAL A 456 6.17 16.92 11.95
N VAL A 457 4.87 17.21 12.00
CA VAL A 457 3.88 16.48 11.21
C VAL A 457 4.11 16.74 9.72
N LEU A 458 4.42 17.97 9.30
CA LEU A 458 4.75 18.23 7.90
C LEU A 458 5.90 17.35 7.38
N LEU A 459 6.98 17.23 8.16
CA LEU A 459 8.12 16.38 7.82
C LEU A 459 7.71 14.90 7.69
N GLU A 460 6.87 14.41 8.61
CA GLU A 460 6.34 13.05 8.55
C GLU A 460 5.44 12.83 7.33
N LEU A 461 4.56 13.77 7.01
CA LEU A 461 3.72 13.73 5.80
C LEU A 461 4.58 13.70 4.53
N LEU A 462 5.70 14.43 4.49
CA LEU A 462 6.65 14.41 3.39
C LEU A 462 7.37 13.06 3.28
N ARG A 463 7.76 12.44 4.40
CA ARG A 463 8.37 11.10 4.41
C ARG A 463 7.42 10.03 3.90
N ARG A 464 6.13 10.14 4.19
CA ARG A 464 5.07 9.22 3.72
C ARG A 464 4.88 9.22 2.21
N LEU A 465 5.27 10.27 1.52
CA LEU A 465 5.27 10.25 0.05
C LEU A 465 6.33 9.28 -0.50
N HIS A 466 7.34 8.92 0.29
CA HIS A 466 8.50 8.14 -0.17
C HIS A 466 9.20 8.74 -1.40
N TYR A 467 9.10 10.06 -1.56
CA TYR A 467 9.67 10.76 -2.71
C TYR A 467 11.17 10.96 -2.55
N PRO A 468 11.99 10.60 -3.56
CA PRO A 468 13.36 11.09 -3.61
C PRO A 468 13.35 12.61 -3.74
N VAL A 469 14.47 13.26 -3.41
CA VAL A 469 14.65 14.72 -3.53
C VAL A 469 14.18 15.26 -4.89
N ALA A 470 14.48 14.53 -5.98
CA ALA A 470 14.04 14.90 -7.31
C ALA A 470 12.51 14.99 -7.47
N TYR A 471 11.74 14.12 -6.79
CA TYR A 471 10.28 14.12 -6.83
C TYR A 471 9.66 15.11 -5.85
N ILE A 472 10.37 15.51 -4.80
CA ILE A 472 9.95 16.65 -3.97
C ILE A 472 10.01 17.94 -4.81
N LEU A 473 11.08 18.11 -5.59
CA LEU A 473 11.27 19.26 -6.47
C LEU A 473 10.40 19.19 -7.74
N ASN A 474 10.14 18.00 -8.24
CA ASN A 474 9.32 17.78 -9.42
C ASN A 474 8.36 16.59 -9.22
N PRO A 475 7.25 16.78 -8.47
CA PRO A 475 6.30 15.72 -8.21
C PRO A 475 5.79 15.11 -9.53
N PRO A 476 5.98 13.80 -9.77
CA PRO A 476 5.73 13.16 -11.06
C PRO A 476 4.25 13.19 -11.41
N HIS A 477 3.82 13.52 -12.63
CA HIS A 477 2.39 13.67 -12.96
C HIS A 477 2.03 13.26 -14.40
N SER A 478 0.73 13.09 -14.69
CA SER A 478 0.25 12.62 -16.01
C SER A 478 0.44 13.52 -17.21
N TYR A 479 1.12 14.65 -17.03
CA TYR A 479 1.33 15.61 -18.09
C TYR A 479 2.80 15.96 -18.31
N ASP A 480 3.76 15.14 -17.84
CA ASP A 480 5.18 15.42 -18.05
C ASP A 480 5.55 15.56 -19.55
N SER A 481 4.77 14.95 -20.47
CA SER A 481 4.94 15.14 -21.92
C SER A 481 4.08 16.24 -22.52
N ASP A 482 3.15 16.83 -21.76
CA ASP A 482 2.20 17.80 -22.29
C ASP A 482 2.63 19.21 -21.89
N ALA A 483 3.42 19.85 -22.75
CA ALA A 483 3.72 21.28 -22.66
C ALA A 483 2.45 22.13 -22.48
N GLN A 484 1.27 21.60 -22.86
CA GLN A 484 -0.03 22.23 -22.63
C GLN A 484 -0.45 22.24 -21.16
N ALA A 485 -0.10 21.25 -20.34
CA ALA A 485 -0.39 21.29 -18.91
C ALA A 485 0.51 22.30 -18.19
N ASN A 486 1.82 22.33 -18.46
CA ASN A 486 2.69 23.37 -17.89
C ASN A 486 2.23 24.79 -18.28
N ARG A 487 1.64 24.97 -19.48
CA ARG A 487 1.00 26.22 -19.90
C ARG A 487 -0.36 26.49 -19.25
N THR A 488 -1.18 25.46 -19.05
CA THR A 488 -2.56 25.59 -18.52
C THR A 488 -2.58 25.78 -17.01
N LEU A 489 -1.64 25.16 -16.30
CA LEU A 489 -1.59 25.22 -14.85
C LEU A 489 -1.03 26.56 -14.36
N GLY A 490 -0.20 27.24 -15.16
CA GLY A 490 0.42 28.52 -14.77
C GLY A 490 1.28 28.43 -13.50
N THR A 491 1.43 27.24 -12.93
CA THR A 491 2.15 26.98 -11.69
C THR A 491 3.41 26.20 -11.96
N THR A 492 4.43 26.52 -11.19
CA THR A 492 5.66 25.74 -11.03
C THR A 492 5.33 24.35 -10.46
N ASN A 493 6.14 23.35 -10.83
CA ASN A 493 5.93 21.95 -10.46
C ASN A 493 5.84 21.73 -8.93
N PHE A 494 6.47 22.59 -8.13
CA PHE A 494 6.49 22.53 -6.66
C PHE A 494 5.11 22.62 -6.01
N THR A 495 4.17 23.39 -6.58
CA THR A 495 2.83 23.59 -6.01
C THR A 495 2.00 22.30 -5.95
N ARG A 496 2.37 21.28 -6.76
CA ARG A 496 1.68 19.99 -6.81
C ARG A 496 1.98 19.10 -5.60
N LEU A 497 3.03 19.41 -4.84
CA LEU A 497 3.38 18.65 -3.64
C LEU A 497 2.32 18.79 -2.55
N ALA A 498 1.74 19.98 -2.37
CA ALA A 498 0.78 20.23 -1.31
C ALA A 498 -0.50 19.39 -1.44
N PRO A 499 -1.18 19.30 -2.61
CA PRO A 499 -2.31 18.38 -2.79
C PRO A 499 -1.97 16.91 -2.49
N ARG A 500 -0.73 16.47 -2.74
CA ARG A 500 -0.30 15.09 -2.42
C ARG A 500 -0.15 14.87 -0.93
N LEU A 501 0.43 15.85 -0.23
CA LEU A 501 0.54 15.79 1.23
C LEU A 501 -0.81 15.79 1.91
N LEU A 502 -1.83 16.43 1.34
CA LEU A 502 -3.18 16.37 1.89
C LEU A 502 -3.70 14.92 1.93
N LEU A 503 -3.41 14.11 0.90
CA LEU A 503 -3.80 12.70 0.87
C LEU A 503 -3.09 11.85 1.95
N THR A 504 -1.94 12.31 2.47
CA THR A 504 -1.21 11.62 3.54
C THR A 504 -1.72 11.90 4.95
N ILE A 505 -2.61 12.90 5.11
CA ILE A 505 -3.16 13.26 6.42
C ILE A 505 -4.02 12.13 7.02
N PRO A 506 -5.01 11.53 6.33
CA PRO A 506 -5.76 10.41 6.89
C PRO A 506 -4.87 9.23 7.31
N GLY A 507 -3.89 8.86 6.48
CA GLY A 507 -2.93 7.79 6.78
C GLY A 507 -2.05 8.09 8.00
N TYR A 508 -1.62 9.34 8.19
CA TYR A 508 -0.90 9.77 9.39
C TYR A 508 -1.75 9.61 10.66
N PHE A 509 -3.00 10.06 10.64
CA PHE A 509 -3.90 9.93 11.80
C PHE A 509 -4.31 8.47 12.06
N ARG A 510 -4.36 7.63 11.03
CA ARG A 510 -4.53 6.18 11.18
C ARG A 510 -3.38 5.53 11.96
N GLU A 511 -2.13 5.93 11.69
CA GLU A 511 -1.00 5.49 12.53
C GLU A 511 -1.12 5.97 13.97
N GLN A 512 -1.60 7.20 14.20
CA GLN A 512 -1.87 7.66 15.56
C GLN A 512 -2.95 6.82 16.23
N ALA A 513 -4.00 6.46 15.49
CA ALA A 513 -5.09 5.65 16.02
C ALA A 513 -4.56 4.30 16.52
N ARG A 514 -3.61 3.65 15.81
CA ARG A 514 -2.97 2.40 16.28
C ARG A 514 -2.27 2.51 17.63
N GLN A 515 -1.83 3.71 18.00
CA GLN A 515 -1.16 3.98 19.28
C GLN A 515 -2.13 4.46 20.37
N SER A 516 -3.40 4.62 20.04
CA SER A 516 -4.39 5.11 20.98
C SER A 516 -4.69 4.11 22.10
N ARG A 517 -5.21 4.63 23.20
CA ARG A 517 -5.48 3.87 24.43
C ARG A 517 -6.72 2.98 24.32
N ASP A 518 -7.67 3.39 23.49
CA ASP A 518 -8.94 2.69 23.30
C ASP A 518 -9.56 3.03 21.93
N ALA A 519 -10.64 2.31 21.62
CA ALA A 519 -11.36 2.42 20.36
C ALA A 519 -12.03 3.79 20.15
N VAL A 520 -12.37 4.53 21.22
CA VAL A 520 -12.99 5.86 21.09
C VAL A 520 -11.95 6.88 20.67
N GLU A 521 -10.77 6.83 21.29
CA GLU A 521 -9.64 7.68 20.93
C GLU A 521 -9.15 7.38 19.50
N ALA A 522 -9.08 6.10 19.11
CA ALA A 522 -8.80 5.68 17.72
C ALA A 522 -9.79 6.29 16.71
N PHE A 523 -11.09 6.17 16.98
CA PHE A 523 -12.15 6.72 16.14
C PHE A 523 -12.05 8.24 15.98
N ILE A 524 -11.76 8.95 17.08
CA ILE A 524 -11.56 10.40 17.08
C ILE A 524 -10.37 10.75 16.18
N LEU A 525 -9.22 10.10 16.35
CA LEU A 525 -8.02 10.36 15.55
C LEU A 525 -8.27 10.17 14.06
N GLU A 526 -8.89 9.06 13.65
CA GLU A 526 -9.20 8.83 12.24
C GLU A 526 -10.20 9.84 11.67
N SER A 527 -11.25 10.18 12.43
CA SER A 527 -12.20 11.23 12.03
C SER A 527 -11.51 12.58 11.85
N MET A 528 -10.57 12.92 12.74
CA MET A 528 -9.78 14.14 12.65
C MET A 528 -8.94 14.19 11.37
N GLY A 529 -8.30 13.08 10.98
CA GLY A 529 -7.50 13.03 9.74
C GLY A 529 -8.30 13.45 8.51
N TRP A 530 -9.53 12.95 8.39
CA TRP A 530 -10.43 13.29 7.29
C TRP A 530 -10.92 14.74 7.32
N LEU A 531 -11.35 15.22 8.49
CA LEU A 531 -11.85 16.59 8.65
C LEU A 531 -10.74 17.64 8.45
N ILE A 532 -9.55 17.36 8.98
CA ILE A 532 -8.40 18.24 8.85
C ILE A 532 -7.93 18.31 7.39
N MET A 533 -7.87 17.19 6.68
CA MET A 533 -7.57 17.19 5.24
C MET A 533 -8.52 18.11 4.48
N GLY A 534 -9.84 17.97 4.71
CA GLY A 534 -10.86 18.83 4.10
C GLY A 534 -10.67 20.31 4.43
N SER A 535 -10.43 20.64 5.70
CA SER A 535 -10.25 22.02 6.18
C SER A 535 -8.99 22.70 5.62
N ILE A 536 -7.87 21.96 5.53
CA ILE A 536 -6.61 22.50 4.99
C ILE A 536 -6.70 22.64 3.46
N ALA A 537 -7.44 21.76 2.78
CA ALA A 537 -7.57 21.78 1.33
C ALA A 537 -8.00 23.13 0.76
N ASP A 538 -9.02 23.76 1.32
CA ASP A 538 -9.49 25.08 0.87
C ASP A 538 -8.42 26.14 1.04
N ARG A 539 -7.64 26.07 2.13
CA ARG A 539 -6.54 27.01 2.37
C ARG A 539 -5.40 26.79 1.37
N VAL A 540 -5.10 25.54 1.03
CA VAL A 540 -4.11 25.22 -0.03
C VAL A 540 -4.63 25.72 -1.37
N ARG A 541 -5.89 25.44 -1.77
CA ARG A 541 -6.49 25.96 -3.01
C ARG A 541 -6.33 27.48 -3.13
N ASN A 542 -6.63 28.21 -2.05
CA ASN A 542 -6.47 29.65 -1.99
C ASN A 542 -4.99 30.08 -2.07
N ALA A 543 -4.09 29.39 -1.37
CA ALA A 543 -2.67 29.73 -1.34
C ALA A 543 -1.97 29.57 -2.69
N ILE A 544 -2.34 28.54 -3.47
CA ILE A 544 -1.75 28.30 -4.80
C ILE A 544 -2.62 28.81 -5.96
N ASN A 545 -3.81 29.35 -5.67
CA ASN A 545 -4.81 29.77 -6.67
C ASN A 545 -5.12 28.66 -7.69
N VAL A 546 -5.26 27.44 -7.20
CA VAL A 546 -5.52 26.26 -8.01
C VAL A 546 -6.65 25.46 -7.36
N ASP A 547 -7.71 25.25 -8.12
CA ASP A 547 -8.79 24.35 -7.71
C ASP A 547 -8.41 22.91 -8.00
N PHE A 548 -8.47 22.05 -6.98
CA PHE A 548 -8.22 20.61 -7.09
C PHE A 548 -9.25 19.83 -6.27
N TRP A 549 -9.51 18.60 -6.64
CA TRP A 549 -10.41 17.69 -5.92
C TRP A 549 -9.65 16.88 -4.85
N LEU A 550 -10.34 16.42 -3.81
CA LEU A 550 -9.88 15.45 -2.81
C LEU A 550 -11.01 14.46 -2.52
N PRO A 551 -10.70 13.20 -2.15
CA PRO A 551 -11.73 12.26 -1.73
C PRO A 551 -12.51 12.81 -0.53
N HIS A 552 -13.81 12.56 -0.53
CA HIS A 552 -14.65 12.84 0.63
C HIS A 552 -14.31 11.89 1.77
N GLY A 553 -14.50 12.33 3.01
CA GLY A 553 -14.36 11.44 4.17
C GLY A 553 -15.39 10.31 4.15
N PRO A 554 -15.08 9.16 4.78
CA PRO A 554 -16.03 8.08 4.95
C PRO A 554 -17.23 8.55 5.79
N TYR A 555 -18.39 7.92 5.61
CA TYR A 555 -19.65 8.36 6.22
C TYR A 555 -19.63 8.37 7.76
N TRP A 556 -18.74 7.58 8.38
CA TRP A 556 -18.57 7.56 9.84
C TRP A 556 -17.69 8.70 10.36
N ALA A 557 -16.87 9.35 9.51
CA ALA A 557 -16.03 10.45 9.94
C ALA A 557 -16.90 11.63 10.40
N THR A 558 -16.60 12.15 11.60
CA THR A 558 -17.45 13.16 12.25
C THR A 558 -16.65 14.08 13.15
N ALA A 559 -17.16 15.30 13.32
CA ALA A 559 -16.70 16.21 14.37
C ALA A 559 -16.99 15.61 15.76
N VAL A 560 -16.40 16.19 16.79
CA VAL A 560 -16.51 15.71 18.18
C VAL A 560 -17.64 16.49 18.89
N PRO A 561 -18.49 15.84 19.70
CA PRO A 561 -19.57 16.52 20.41
C PRO A 561 -19.04 17.44 21.52
N ASN A 562 -19.94 18.25 22.09
CA ASN A 562 -19.68 19.03 23.31
C ASN A 562 -20.59 18.50 24.46
N PRO A 563 -20.04 17.99 25.58
CA PRO A 563 -18.62 17.94 25.95
C PRO A 563 -17.81 16.95 25.09
N ILE A 564 -16.53 17.28 24.91
CA ILE A 564 -15.56 16.41 24.23
C ILE A 564 -15.42 15.12 25.09
N PRO A 565 -15.46 13.91 24.49
CA PRO A 565 -15.19 12.66 25.20
C PRO A 565 -13.83 12.69 25.93
N ALA A 566 -13.54 11.68 26.75
CA ALA A 566 -12.21 11.59 27.36
C ALA A 566 -11.17 11.14 26.32
N GLN A 567 -10.07 11.89 26.17
CA GLN A 567 -8.93 11.54 25.33
C GLN A 567 -7.63 12.10 25.92
N ALA A 568 -6.49 11.80 25.31
CA ALA A 568 -5.23 12.45 25.67
C ALA A 568 -5.33 13.98 25.50
N ALA A 569 -4.73 14.73 26.43
CA ALA A 569 -4.80 16.21 26.45
C ALA A 569 -4.29 16.85 25.14
N SER A 570 -3.28 16.21 24.56
CA SER A 570 -2.71 16.43 23.24
C SER A 570 -3.78 16.45 22.12
N ILE A 571 -4.65 15.44 22.08
CA ILE A 571 -5.73 15.30 21.10
C ILE A 571 -6.81 16.35 21.37
N GLN A 572 -7.17 16.58 22.63
CA GLN A 572 -8.14 17.60 23.01
C GLN A 572 -7.72 19.01 22.56
N GLN A 573 -6.44 19.36 22.77
CA GLN A 573 -5.88 20.63 22.30
C GLN A 573 -5.97 20.77 20.78
N LEU A 574 -5.70 19.69 20.05
CA LEU A 574 -5.80 19.69 18.59
C LEU A 574 -7.27 19.84 18.11
N ILE A 575 -8.23 19.17 18.75
CA ILE A 575 -9.66 19.32 18.49
C ILE A 575 -10.09 20.78 18.66
N LEU A 576 -9.71 21.40 19.78
CA LEU A 576 -10.02 22.79 20.08
C LEU A 576 -9.39 23.75 19.06
N ARG A 577 -8.09 23.58 18.79
CA ARG A 577 -7.33 24.44 17.86
C ARG A 577 -7.87 24.38 16.44
N MET A 578 -8.27 23.20 15.99
CA MET A 578 -8.82 22.98 14.65
C MET A 578 -10.32 23.24 14.57
N SER A 579 -10.96 23.62 15.69
CA SER A 579 -12.40 23.84 15.82
C SER A 579 -13.22 22.64 15.32
N LEU A 580 -12.80 21.43 15.68
CA LEU A 580 -13.46 20.18 15.28
C LEU A 580 -14.60 19.78 16.23
N ILE A 581 -15.20 20.75 16.90
CA ILE A 581 -16.33 20.55 17.82
C ILE A 581 -17.61 20.88 17.08
N ASP A 582 -18.56 19.96 17.07
CA ASP A 582 -19.92 20.20 16.62
C ASP A 582 -20.84 20.26 17.84
N THR A 583 -21.31 21.46 18.17
CA THR A 583 -22.20 21.70 19.32
C THR A 583 -23.61 21.15 19.13
N ASN A 584 -23.99 20.77 17.90
CA ASN A 584 -25.27 20.16 17.60
C ASN A 584 -25.20 18.64 17.53
N LEU A 585 -23.99 18.06 17.45
CA LEU A 585 -23.80 16.62 17.45
C LEU A 585 -24.08 16.08 18.85
N THR A 586 -25.14 15.30 18.99
CA THR A 586 -25.46 14.66 20.26
C THR A 586 -24.48 13.52 20.56
N THR A 587 -24.30 13.21 21.85
CA THR A 587 -23.51 12.04 22.28
C THR A 587 -24.04 10.74 21.66
N ALA A 588 -25.35 10.61 21.47
CA ALA A 588 -25.98 9.44 20.85
C ALA A 588 -25.59 9.30 19.37
N GLU A 589 -25.62 10.38 18.60
CA GLU A 589 -25.20 10.37 17.19
C GLU A 589 -23.71 10.09 17.05
N PHE A 590 -22.87 10.71 17.90
CA PHE A 590 -21.44 10.42 17.94
C PHE A 590 -21.18 8.94 18.23
N ASN A 591 -21.85 8.36 19.23
CA ASN A 591 -21.74 6.95 19.55
C ASN A 591 -22.24 6.05 18.42
N GLY A 592 -23.27 6.46 17.69
CA GLY A 592 -23.75 5.76 16.49
C GLY A 592 -22.69 5.71 15.38
N ARG A 593 -21.99 6.82 15.15
CA ARG A 593 -20.88 6.88 14.18
C ARG A 593 -19.64 6.11 14.66
N ALA A 594 -19.32 6.19 15.94
CA ALA A 594 -18.25 5.40 16.55
C ALA A 594 -18.54 3.89 16.43
N ALA A 595 -19.79 3.47 16.63
CA ALA A 595 -20.22 2.10 16.41
C ALA A 595 -20.13 1.69 14.92
N ALA A 596 -20.52 2.57 14.00
CA ALA A 596 -20.38 2.32 12.56
C ALA A 596 -18.91 2.18 12.12
N TRP A 597 -18.00 3.01 12.64
CA TRP A 597 -16.56 2.86 12.45
C TRP A 597 -16.04 1.55 13.04
N ARG A 598 -16.41 1.26 14.31
CA ARG A 598 -16.01 0.06 15.06
C ARG A 598 -16.39 -1.23 14.33
N ASN A 599 -17.63 -1.26 13.83
CA ASN A 599 -18.20 -2.39 13.10
C ASN A 599 -17.92 -2.32 11.59
N GLY A 600 -17.16 -1.32 11.13
CA GLY A 600 -16.74 -1.14 9.74
C GLY A 600 -15.36 -1.72 9.48
N ALA A 601 -14.85 -1.56 8.24
CA ALA A 601 -13.51 -2.05 7.87
C ALA A 601 -12.41 -1.39 8.72
N ALA A 602 -12.54 -0.08 8.97
CA ALA A 602 -11.57 0.73 9.73
C ALA A 602 -11.37 0.23 11.17
N GLY A 603 -12.45 0.13 11.95
CA GLY A 603 -12.40 -0.30 13.34
C GLY A 603 -11.99 -1.76 13.48
N ARG A 604 -12.45 -2.67 12.60
CA ARG A 604 -12.00 -4.07 12.61
C ARG A 604 -10.52 -4.20 12.30
N GLN A 605 -10.03 -3.48 11.30
CA GLN A 605 -8.60 -3.46 11.00
C GLN A 605 -7.79 -2.91 12.17
N TRP A 606 -8.32 -1.90 12.87
CA TRP A 606 -7.68 -1.35 14.06
C TRP A 606 -7.54 -2.38 15.17
N PHE A 607 -8.61 -3.09 15.50
CA PHE A 607 -8.56 -4.15 16.52
C PHE A 607 -7.60 -5.27 16.13
N PHE A 608 -7.58 -5.67 14.86
CA PHE A 608 -6.64 -6.66 14.34
C PHE A 608 -5.18 -6.19 14.49
N GLU A 609 -4.88 -4.94 14.11
CA GLU A 609 -3.53 -4.37 14.16
C GLU A 609 -3.02 -4.16 15.59
N THR A 610 -3.90 -3.81 16.52
CA THR A 610 -3.52 -3.42 17.89
C THR A 610 -3.69 -4.52 18.93
N GLY A 611 -4.49 -5.55 18.62
CA GLY A 611 -4.90 -6.57 19.59
C GLY A 611 -5.76 -6.02 20.73
N GLN A 612 -6.17 -4.76 20.69
CA GLN A 612 -7.07 -4.19 21.68
C GLN A 612 -8.50 -4.71 21.42
N GLY A 613 -9.25 -5.04 22.47
CA GLY A 613 -10.63 -5.53 22.38
C GLY A 613 -10.78 -7.05 22.28
N ALA A 614 -11.96 -7.54 22.69
CA ALA A 614 -12.32 -8.96 22.66
C ALA A 614 -12.77 -9.42 21.26
N GLN A 615 -11.95 -9.16 20.23
CA GLN A 615 -12.19 -9.80 18.93
C GLN A 615 -11.83 -11.29 19.05
N PRO A 616 -12.61 -12.20 18.44
CA PRO A 616 -12.25 -13.60 18.38
C PRO A 616 -10.87 -13.73 17.74
N ALA A 617 -9.96 -14.43 18.42
CA ALA A 617 -8.60 -14.62 17.97
C ALA A 617 -8.59 -15.17 16.52
N ALA A 618 -7.70 -14.61 15.69
CA ALA A 618 -7.29 -15.13 14.38
C ALA A 618 -8.22 -14.93 13.15
N GLN A 619 -9.06 -13.90 13.08
CA GLN A 619 -9.71 -13.54 11.80
C GLN A 619 -8.72 -12.83 10.86
N ALA A 620 -8.42 -13.44 9.73
CA ALA A 620 -7.58 -12.84 8.69
C ALA A 620 -8.35 -11.71 7.99
N PHE A 621 -7.74 -10.52 7.91
CA PHE A 621 -8.35 -9.29 7.43
C PHE A 621 -9.06 -9.37 6.05
N TYR A 622 -8.60 -10.25 5.15
CA TYR A 622 -9.11 -10.37 3.78
C TYR A 622 -9.98 -11.60 3.52
N THR A 623 -10.12 -12.53 4.46
CA THR A 623 -10.81 -13.80 4.20
C THR A 623 -11.69 -14.21 5.35
N ASP A 624 -13.00 -14.01 5.20
CA ASP A 624 -13.97 -14.65 6.07
C ASP A 624 -15.23 -15.05 5.29
N ALA A 625 -15.05 -16.02 4.39
CA ALA A 625 -16.14 -16.86 3.92
C ALA A 625 -16.24 -18.19 4.70
N ILE A 626 -15.25 -18.50 5.56
CA ILE A 626 -15.06 -19.85 6.12
C ILE A 626 -15.58 -19.96 7.57
N THR A 627 -15.55 -18.90 8.38
CA THR A 627 -16.01 -18.96 9.78
C THR A 627 -17.49 -18.63 9.97
N GLY A 628 -18.22 -18.29 8.90
CA GLY A 628 -19.60 -17.80 8.97
C GLY A 628 -19.75 -16.38 9.55
N ALA A 629 -18.65 -15.75 9.98
CA ALA A 629 -18.63 -14.34 10.33
C ALA A 629 -18.59 -13.47 9.07
N ALA A 630 -19.34 -12.37 9.05
CA ALA A 630 -19.31 -11.45 7.92
C ALA A 630 -17.90 -10.83 7.78
N PRO A 631 -17.27 -10.88 6.60
CA PRO A 631 -15.91 -10.37 6.41
C PRO A 631 -15.83 -8.88 6.71
N ALA A 632 -14.64 -8.42 7.13
CA ALA A 632 -14.45 -7.01 7.47
C ALA A 632 -14.66 -6.05 6.30
N ILE A 633 -14.59 -6.60 5.10
CA ILE A 633 -14.87 -5.92 3.84
C ILE A 633 -15.85 -6.81 3.09
N ALA A 634 -16.99 -6.26 2.70
CA ALA A 634 -17.95 -6.97 1.86
C ALA A 634 -17.35 -7.12 0.45
N ILE A 635 -16.78 -8.29 0.17
CA ILE A 635 -16.29 -8.64 -1.15
C ILE A 635 -17.52 -9.05 -1.99
N PRO A 636 -17.81 -8.36 -3.10
CA PRO A 636 -18.91 -8.74 -3.97
C PRO A 636 -18.65 -10.12 -4.58
N ALA A 637 -19.73 -10.84 -4.90
CA ALA A 637 -19.61 -12.10 -5.63
C ALA A 637 -18.78 -11.91 -6.91
N VAL A 638 -17.98 -12.92 -7.25
CA VAL A 638 -17.19 -12.94 -8.49
C VAL A 638 -18.13 -12.76 -9.68
N ALA A 639 -17.89 -11.72 -10.47
CA ALA A 639 -18.65 -11.47 -11.68
C ALA A 639 -18.08 -12.29 -12.83
N ASN A 640 -18.85 -13.22 -13.37
CA ASN A 640 -18.47 -13.90 -14.61
C ASN A 640 -18.61 -12.92 -15.79
N ILE A 641 -17.48 -12.52 -16.35
CA ILE A 641 -17.39 -11.54 -17.46
C ILE A 641 -17.10 -12.18 -18.83
N SER A 642 -17.21 -13.52 -18.95
CA SER A 642 -16.87 -14.25 -20.17
C SER A 642 -17.67 -13.77 -21.39
N THR A 643 -18.99 -13.59 -21.25
CA THR A 643 -19.87 -13.11 -22.33
C THR A 643 -19.48 -11.70 -22.79
N GLN A 644 -19.28 -10.77 -21.87
CA GLN A 644 -18.89 -9.39 -22.18
C GLN A 644 -17.50 -9.35 -22.83
N ARG A 645 -16.56 -10.16 -22.32
CA ARG A 645 -15.21 -10.30 -22.91
C ARG A 645 -15.30 -10.80 -24.37
N GLY A 646 -16.16 -11.79 -24.64
CA GLY A 646 -16.43 -12.29 -25.99
C GLY A 646 -16.99 -11.23 -26.93
N GLN A 647 -17.95 -10.42 -26.47
CA GLN A 647 -18.53 -9.32 -27.25
C GLN A 647 -17.50 -8.24 -27.61
N VAL A 648 -16.69 -7.80 -26.64
CA VAL A 648 -15.64 -6.79 -26.90
C VAL A 648 -14.56 -7.36 -27.83
N GLN A 649 -14.19 -8.64 -27.67
CA GLN A 649 -13.23 -9.31 -28.55
C GLN A 649 -13.75 -9.44 -29.99
N ALA A 650 -15.03 -9.75 -30.18
CA ALA A 650 -15.65 -9.79 -31.50
C ALA A 650 -15.63 -8.41 -32.18
N ALA A 651 -15.97 -7.34 -31.44
CA ALA A 651 -15.87 -5.98 -31.94
C ALA A 651 -14.43 -5.57 -32.28
N TRP A 652 -13.46 -6.02 -31.48
CA TRP A 652 -12.05 -5.75 -31.74
C TRP A 652 -11.57 -6.46 -33.02
N THR A 653 -11.95 -7.72 -33.19
CA THR A 653 -11.66 -8.50 -34.39
C THR A 653 -12.23 -7.83 -35.64
N ALA A 654 -13.47 -7.31 -35.57
CA ALA A 654 -14.08 -6.56 -36.66
C ALA A 654 -13.31 -5.26 -36.98
N ARG A 655 -12.81 -4.55 -35.97
CA ARG A 655 -11.96 -3.35 -36.17
C ARG A 655 -10.63 -3.70 -36.83
N VAL A 656 -9.99 -4.79 -36.42
CA VAL A 656 -8.74 -5.25 -37.04
C VAL A 656 -8.97 -5.56 -38.52
N ALA A 657 -10.05 -6.29 -38.85
CA ALA A 657 -10.43 -6.58 -40.22
C ALA A 657 -10.70 -5.30 -41.05
N ALA A 658 -11.38 -4.31 -40.46
CA ALA A 658 -11.63 -3.03 -41.12
C ALA A 658 -10.34 -2.21 -41.37
N ALA A 659 -9.39 -2.25 -40.44
CA ALA A 659 -8.08 -1.62 -40.62
C ALA A 659 -7.28 -2.31 -41.76
N ASP A 660 -7.33 -3.64 -41.82
CA ASP A 660 -6.66 -4.43 -42.86
C ASP A 660 -7.27 -4.26 -44.25
N ALA A 661 -8.59 -4.06 -44.32
CA ALA A 661 -9.31 -3.82 -45.57
C ALA A 661 -9.10 -2.41 -46.15
N ASN A 662 -8.59 -1.46 -45.36
CA ASN A 662 -8.36 -0.09 -45.81
C ASN A 662 -7.04 0.00 -46.60
N PRO A 663 -7.08 0.32 -47.91
CA PRO A 663 -5.88 0.39 -48.75
C PRO A 663 -4.89 1.47 -48.29
N ALA A 664 -5.32 2.48 -47.52
CA ALA A 664 -4.44 3.50 -46.94
C ALA A 664 -3.68 3.01 -45.69
N THR A 665 -4.06 1.86 -45.13
CA THR A 665 -3.41 1.25 -43.95
C THR A 665 -3.14 -0.23 -44.19
N PRO A 666 -2.19 -0.61 -45.06
CA PRO A 666 -1.90 -2.02 -45.33
C PRO A 666 -1.66 -2.82 -44.04
N PRO A 667 -2.05 -4.11 -43.98
CA PRO A 667 -1.85 -4.94 -42.80
C PRO A 667 -0.40 -4.86 -42.29
N LEU A 668 -0.25 -4.69 -40.97
CA LEU A 668 1.06 -4.58 -40.29
C LEU A 668 1.91 -3.36 -40.67
N SER A 669 1.39 -2.44 -41.48
CA SER A 669 2.06 -1.15 -41.74
C SER A 669 2.09 -0.27 -40.48
N ALA A 670 3.02 0.68 -40.44
CA ALA A 670 3.03 1.71 -39.40
C ALA A 670 1.71 2.48 -39.32
N ALA A 671 1.03 2.69 -40.46
CA ALA A 671 -0.26 3.37 -40.52
C ALA A 671 -1.40 2.51 -39.92
N SER A 672 -1.43 1.21 -40.19
CA SER A 672 -2.36 0.25 -39.56
C SER A 672 -2.11 0.15 -38.06
N THR A 673 -0.86 -0.01 -37.63
CA THR A 673 -0.47 -0.01 -36.22
C THR A 673 -0.93 1.26 -35.53
N LEU A 674 -0.67 2.43 -36.14
CA LEU A 674 -1.11 3.73 -35.63
C LEU A 674 -2.64 3.82 -35.54
N ALA A 675 -3.38 3.29 -36.51
CA ALA A 675 -4.85 3.25 -36.49
C ALA A 675 -5.40 2.36 -35.36
N LEU A 676 -4.73 1.25 -35.03
CA LEU A 676 -5.14 0.32 -33.98
C LEU A 676 -4.73 0.76 -32.57
N VAL A 677 -3.56 1.38 -32.39
CA VAL A 677 -3.11 1.87 -31.07
C VAL A 677 -3.70 3.24 -30.70
N ARG A 678 -4.26 3.97 -31.68
CA ARG A 678 -4.97 5.23 -31.41
C ARG A 678 -6.19 4.96 -30.54
N CYS A 679 -6.19 5.68 -29.43
CA CYS A 679 -7.22 5.71 -28.42
C CYS A 679 -8.51 6.26 -29.05
N GLN A 680 -9.44 5.40 -29.41
CA GLN A 680 -10.77 5.83 -29.86
C GLN A 680 -11.63 6.05 -28.62
N ASN A 681 -12.04 7.30 -28.38
CA ASN A 681 -13.04 7.67 -27.35
C ASN A 681 -14.46 7.22 -27.75
N ILE A 682 -14.60 6.13 -28.50
CA ILE A 682 -15.91 5.52 -28.74
C ILE A 682 -16.35 4.97 -27.40
N PRO A 683 -17.52 5.38 -26.87
CA PRO A 683 -18.04 4.78 -25.66
C PRO A 683 -18.17 3.27 -25.90
N VAL A 684 -17.45 2.47 -25.12
CA VAL A 684 -17.60 0.99 -25.15
C VAL A 684 -19.09 0.62 -24.94
N ALA A 685 -19.85 1.47 -24.25
CA ALA A 685 -21.31 1.42 -24.14
C ALA A 685 -22.06 1.27 -25.48
N GLY A 686 -21.56 1.87 -26.56
CA GLY A 686 -22.14 1.75 -27.91
C GLY A 686 -21.77 0.45 -28.63
N ILE A 687 -20.75 -0.26 -28.15
CA ILE A 687 -20.31 -1.56 -28.69
C ILE A 687 -20.96 -2.71 -27.92
N VAL A 688 -21.18 -2.55 -26.61
CA VAL A 688 -21.58 -3.65 -25.69
C VAL A 688 -22.97 -3.45 -25.08
N GLY A 689 -23.74 -2.44 -25.50
CA GLY A 689 -25.14 -2.25 -25.11
C GLY A 689 -25.41 -2.33 -23.61
N GLY A 690 -25.04 -1.30 -22.83
CA GLY A 690 -25.50 -1.21 -21.42
C GLY A 690 -24.52 -0.71 -20.36
N VAL A 691 -23.45 0.01 -20.72
CA VAL A 691 -22.56 0.59 -19.70
C VAL A 691 -23.07 1.97 -19.26
N ASP A 692 -23.73 2.04 -18.11
CA ASP A 692 -24.05 3.32 -17.45
C ASP A 692 -22.79 3.89 -16.77
N LEU A 693 -22.12 4.84 -17.44
CA LEU A 693 -20.87 5.45 -16.95
C LEU A 693 -21.08 6.51 -15.84
N THR A 694 -22.30 6.73 -15.36
CA THR A 694 -22.63 7.96 -14.61
C THR A 694 -22.58 7.88 -13.08
N ARG A 695 -22.25 6.72 -12.46
CA ARG A 695 -22.57 6.50 -11.03
C ARG A 695 -21.51 5.85 -10.13
N ILE A 696 -20.22 6.05 -10.35
CA ILE A 696 -19.24 5.84 -9.26
C ILE A 696 -19.21 7.13 -8.41
N THR A 697 -20.18 7.31 -7.51
CA THR A 697 -20.44 8.61 -6.85
C THR A 697 -19.54 8.93 -5.66
N SER A 698 -18.66 8.01 -5.23
CA SER A 698 -17.73 8.26 -4.11
C SER A 698 -16.25 8.19 -4.50
N LEU A 699 -15.95 7.96 -5.78
CA LEU A 699 -14.58 7.78 -6.24
C LEU A 699 -14.39 8.36 -7.63
N GLU A 700 -13.91 9.59 -7.66
CA GLU A 700 -13.48 10.24 -8.88
C GLU A 700 -12.05 9.76 -9.20
N ILE A 701 -11.96 8.64 -9.92
CA ILE A 701 -10.70 8.16 -10.49
C ILE A 701 -10.39 9.02 -11.69
N VAL A 702 -9.67 10.10 -11.44
CA VAL A 702 -9.24 10.98 -12.51
C VAL A 702 -7.89 10.48 -12.98
N SER A 703 -7.73 10.36 -14.30
CA SER A 703 -6.45 10.04 -14.94
C SER A 703 -5.32 11.03 -14.61
N THR A 704 -5.64 12.09 -13.87
CA THR A 704 -4.79 13.26 -13.61
C THR A 704 -4.97 13.73 -12.19
N TRP A 705 -3.87 13.75 -11.42
CA TRP A 705 -3.88 14.22 -10.05
C TRP A 705 -2.73 15.18 -9.78
N PRO A 706 -3.03 16.45 -9.37
CA PRO A 706 -4.36 17.03 -9.17
C PRO A 706 -5.11 17.37 -10.49
N VAL A 707 -6.45 17.42 -10.47
CA VAL A 707 -7.31 17.91 -11.58
C VAL A 707 -7.52 19.40 -11.47
N LEU A 708 -7.05 20.18 -12.45
CA LEU A 708 -7.12 21.64 -12.40
C LEU A 708 -8.10 22.18 -13.47
N ARG A 709 -9.06 23.04 -13.07
CA ARG A 709 -10.07 23.67 -13.96
C ARG A 709 -9.51 24.95 -14.61
N PRO A 710 -9.81 25.25 -15.89
CA PRO A 710 -11.18 25.27 -16.46
C PRO A 710 -11.50 24.13 -17.43
N ALA A 711 -10.58 23.19 -17.62
CA ALA A 711 -10.78 22.05 -18.52
C ALA A 711 -12.08 21.32 -18.16
N ALA A 712 -12.84 20.97 -19.20
CA ALA A 712 -14.14 20.33 -19.15
C ALA A 712 -14.29 19.34 -17.99
N ARG A 713 -15.47 19.32 -17.38
CA ARG A 713 -15.94 18.38 -16.33
C ARG A 713 -14.95 17.24 -16.15
N PRO A 714 -14.26 17.12 -14.99
CA PRO A 714 -13.39 15.97 -14.76
C PRO A 714 -14.07 14.72 -15.31
N LYS A 715 -13.33 13.92 -16.09
CA LYS A 715 -13.90 12.65 -16.58
C LYS A 715 -14.15 11.80 -15.34
N ARG A 716 -15.37 11.87 -14.84
CA ARG A 716 -15.89 11.36 -13.56
C ARG A 716 -16.00 9.84 -13.49
N SER A 717 -15.35 9.11 -14.38
CA SER A 717 -15.64 7.69 -14.54
C SER A 717 -14.44 6.94 -15.11
N LEU A 718 -13.95 5.97 -14.35
CA LEU A 718 -13.42 4.78 -15.00
C LEU A 718 -14.55 4.18 -15.84
N SER A 719 -14.26 3.93 -17.10
CA SER A 719 -15.15 3.11 -17.91
C SER A 719 -14.83 1.67 -17.56
N VAL A 720 -15.58 1.09 -16.63
CA VAL A 720 -15.49 -0.34 -16.28
C VAL A 720 -16.67 -1.09 -16.85
N LEU A 721 -16.53 -2.39 -17.08
CA LEU A 721 -17.67 -3.24 -17.39
C LEU A 721 -18.68 -3.15 -16.23
N ALA A 722 -19.97 -3.03 -16.54
CA ALA A 722 -21.01 -2.96 -15.51
C ALA A 722 -20.93 -4.14 -14.52
N ALA A 723 -20.54 -5.31 -15.03
CA ALA A 723 -20.33 -6.52 -14.24
C ALA A 723 -19.17 -6.40 -13.21
N THR A 724 -18.08 -5.69 -13.53
CA THR A 724 -16.94 -5.53 -12.62
C THR A 724 -17.07 -4.31 -11.72
N ARG A 725 -18.05 -3.44 -11.96
CA ARG A 725 -18.27 -2.21 -11.18
C ARG A 725 -18.35 -2.46 -9.66
N PRO A 726 -19.09 -3.46 -9.14
CA PRO A 726 -19.15 -3.68 -7.69
C PRO A 726 -17.77 -3.97 -7.08
N ALA A 727 -16.89 -4.69 -7.80
CA ALA A 727 -15.54 -4.98 -7.32
C ALA A 727 -14.68 -3.71 -7.26
N TRP A 728 -14.76 -2.85 -8.29
CA TRP A 728 -14.09 -1.55 -8.31
C TRP A 728 -14.62 -0.59 -7.23
N GLU A 729 -15.94 -0.52 -7.04
CA GLU A 729 -16.54 0.32 -5.98
C GLU A 729 -16.17 -0.20 -4.59
N GLY A 730 -16.14 -1.52 -4.42
CA GLY A 730 -15.77 -2.19 -3.18
C GLY A 730 -14.32 -1.93 -2.79
N VAL A 731 -13.36 -2.23 -3.68
CA VAL A 731 -11.92 -2.06 -3.39
C VAL A 731 -11.60 -0.61 -3.02
N MET A 732 -12.25 0.34 -3.69
CA MET A 732 -11.98 1.76 -3.51
C MET A 732 -12.65 2.34 -2.28
N ARG A 733 -13.87 1.87 -1.96
CA ARG A 733 -14.49 2.14 -0.68
C ARG A 733 -13.63 1.61 0.46
N SER A 734 -13.05 0.42 0.32
CA SER A 734 -12.14 -0.13 1.32
C SER A 734 -10.89 0.72 1.49
N ILE A 735 -10.24 1.17 0.42
CA ILE A 735 -9.08 2.08 0.51
C ILE A 735 -9.44 3.35 1.29
N MET A 736 -10.58 3.95 0.98
CA MET A 736 -11.10 5.13 1.69
C MET A 736 -11.40 4.81 3.16
N GLU A 737 -12.16 3.77 3.46
CA GLU A 737 -12.50 3.40 4.84
C GLU A 737 -11.27 3.06 5.67
N LEU A 738 -10.23 2.47 5.07
CA LEU A 738 -8.99 2.12 5.76
C LEU A 738 -8.01 3.31 5.93
N GLY A 739 -8.34 4.46 5.34
CA GLY A 739 -7.48 5.64 5.37
C GLY A 739 -6.24 5.53 4.47
N TRP A 740 -6.21 4.59 3.52
CA TRP A 740 -5.06 4.27 2.65
C TRP A 740 -4.97 5.15 1.40
N ASN A 741 -5.50 6.37 1.46
CA ASN A 741 -5.48 7.30 0.31
C ASN A 741 -4.06 7.73 -0.06
N ASP A 742 -3.13 7.64 0.89
CA ASP A 742 -1.71 7.89 0.72
C ASP A 742 -0.98 6.75 0.00
N LEU A 743 -1.66 5.65 -0.29
CA LEU A 743 -1.11 4.56 -1.09
C LEU A 743 -1.50 4.67 -2.56
N LEU A 744 -2.43 5.57 -2.90
CA LEU A 744 -3.01 5.68 -4.23
C LEU A 744 -3.04 7.14 -4.67
N PHE A 745 -1.96 7.58 -5.30
CA PHE A 745 -1.76 8.97 -5.74
C PHE A 745 -2.29 9.23 -7.14
N GLN A 746 -2.31 8.21 -7.96
CA GLN A 746 -2.62 8.35 -9.36
C GLN A 746 -3.23 7.08 -9.90
N THR A 747 -4.09 7.27 -10.88
CA THR A 747 -4.62 6.19 -11.69
C THR A 747 -4.41 6.55 -13.15
N ALA A 748 -4.13 5.57 -14.01
CA ALA A 748 -4.32 5.71 -15.44
C ALA A 748 -5.50 4.80 -15.83
N GLY A 749 -6.54 5.43 -16.36
CA GLY A 749 -7.84 4.80 -16.48
C GLY A 749 -7.95 3.74 -17.58
N THR A 750 -8.95 2.88 -17.39
CA THR A 750 -9.67 2.15 -18.44
C THR A 750 -10.46 3.14 -19.28
N GLY A 751 -10.39 3.08 -20.60
CA GLY A 751 -11.31 3.96 -21.35
C GLY A 751 -11.00 4.27 -22.79
N CYS A 752 -10.07 3.56 -23.43
CA CYS A 752 -10.13 3.56 -24.88
C CYS A 752 -9.94 2.19 -25.48
N PHE A 753 -10.77 1.98 -26.49
CA PHE A 753 -10.72 0.84 -27.38
C PHE A 753 -9.45 0.98 -28.23
N ARG A 754 -8.42 0.19 -27.93
CA ARG A 754 -7.11 0.22 -28.61
C ARG A 754 -6.37 -1.12 -28.48
N GLY A 755 -5.39 -1.31 -29.36
CA GLY A 755 -4.46 -2.43 -29.27
C GLY A 755 -3.45 -2.27 -28.13
N THR A 756 -2.78 -3.36 -27.79
CA THR A 756 -1.68 -3.38 -26.81
C THR A 756 -0.51 -2.54 -27.30
N LYS A 757 0.02 -1.71 -26.41
CA LYS A 757 1.24 -0.93 -26.64
C LYS A 757 2.44 -1.74 -26.17
N THR A 758 3.42 -1.97 -27.02
CA THR A 758 4.75 -2.46 -26.60
C THR A 758 5.65 -1.26 -26.29
N PRO A 759 6.41 -1.27 -25.17
CA PRO A 759 7.43 -0.27 -24.89
C PRO A 759 8.46 -0.21 -26.01
N GLY A 760 8.66 0.97 -26.57
CA GLY A 760 9.47 1.22 -27.77
C GLY A 760 8.86 2.40 -28.53
N THR A 761 9.69 3.34 -28.97
CA THR A 761 9.25 4.55 -29.68
C THR A 761 8.40 4.19 -30.89
N VAL A 762 7.61 5.14 -31.39
CA VAL A 762 6.67 4.99 -32.51
C VAL A 762 7.32 4.32 -33.76
N ALA A 763 8.64 4.39 -33.90
CA ALA A 763 9.45 3.56 -34.77
C ALA A 763 9.95 2.29 -34.04
N GLY A 764 9.24 1.16 -34.18
CA GLY A 764 9.64 -0.13 -33.59
C GLY A 764 8.55 -0.87 -32.82
N GLN A 765 7.31 -0.37 -32.76
CA GLN A 765 6.20 -1.15 -32.22
C GLN A 765 6.01 -2.43 -33.02
N ASN A 766 5.91 -3.57 -32.32
CA ASN A 766 5.58 -4.84 -32.97
C ASN A 766 4.16 -4.71 -33.55
N PRO A 767 3.98 -4.71 -34.88
CA PRO A 767 2.68 -4.50 -35.50
C PRO A 767 1.69 -5.62 -35.12
N ASN A 768 2.17 -6.78 -34.69
CA ASN A 768 1.32 -7.85 -34.17
C ASN A 768 0.75 -7.52 -32.79
N SER A 769 1.49 -6.82 -31.93
CA SER A 769 1.00 -6.45 -30.58
C SER A 769 -0.17 -5.48 -30.64
N ALA A 770 -0.18 -4.57 -31.62
CA ALA A 770 -1.29 -3.65 -31.84
C ALA A 770 -2.59 -4.34 -32.29
N ARG A 771 -2.54 -5.62 -32.70
CA ARG A 771 -3.71 -6.44 -33.02
C ARG A 771 -4.26 -7.20 -31.83
N ASN A 772 -3.50 -7.29 -30.73
CA ASN A 772 -4.02 -7.81 -29.46
C ASN A 772 -4.72 -6.69 -28.72
N MET A 773 -5.88 -6.96 -28.15
CA MET A 773 -6.60 -5.96 -27.37
C MET A 773 -5.97 -5.78 -25.99
N SER A 774 -5.86 -4.53 -25.54
CA SER A 774 -5.39 -4.25 -24.18
C SER A 774 -6.48 -4.57 -23.15
N ASN A 775 -6.11 -5.11 -21.97
CA ASN A 775 -7.07 -5.31 -20.87
C ASN A 775 -7.66 -3.99 -20.33
N HIS A 776 -6.97 -2.86 -20.55
CA HIS A 776 -7.55 -1.52 -20.33
C HIS A 776 -8.70 -1.22 -21.30
N SER A 777 -8.64 -1.76 -22.52
CA SER A 777 -9.70 -1.62 -23.54
C SER A 777 -10.89 -2.52 -23.26
N LEU A 778 -10.66 -3.64 -22.58
CA LEU A 778 -11.72 -4.49 -22.02
C LEU A 778 -12.45 -3.84 -20.83
N ALA A 779 -11.99 -2.69 -20.33
CA ALA A 779 -12.58 -2.03 -19.17
C ALA A 779 -12.55 -2.91 -17.89
N ILE A 780 -11.52 -3.77 -17.79
CA ILE A 780 -11.29 -4.68 -16.65
C ILE A 780 -9.97 -4.42 -15.93
N ALA A 781 -9.11 -3.54 -16.46
CA ALA A 781 -7.79 -3.30 -15.88
C ALA A 781 -7.44 -1.82 -15.69
N GLY A 782 -6.95 -1.45 -14.51
CA GLY A 782 -6.52 -0.09 -14.18
C GLY A 782 -5.04 -0.07 -13.78
N ASP A 783 -4.35 1.02 -14.14
CA ASP A 783 -3.00 1.29 -13.68
C ASP A 783 -3.07 2.23 -12.48
N PHE A 784 -2.30 1.95 -11.44
CA PHE A 784 -2.24 2.69 -10.19
C PHE A 784 -0.82 3.13 -9.87
N ASN A 785 -0.66 4.37 -9.38
CA ASN A 785 0.62 5.04 -9.15
C ASN A 785 1.54 4.95 -10.36
N ASP A 786 0.93 5.09 -11.54
CA ASP A 786 1.53 4.86 -12.84
C ASP A 786 2.91 5.52 -12.99
N PHE A 787 3.08 6.81 -12.64
CA PHE A 787 4.41 7.45 -12.74
C PHE A 787 5.41 7.05 -11.65
N GLU A 788 4.93 6.65 -10.49
CA GLU A 788 5.81 6.16 -9.42
C GLU A 788 6.37 4.78 -9.79
N ASN A 789 5.62 4.03 -10.61
CA ASN A 789 5.91 2.66 -11.01
C ASN A 789 6.47 2.49 -12.45
N LYS A 790 6.20 3.42 -13.38
CA LYS A 790 6.55 3.35 -14.82
C LYS A 790 8.02 3.55 -15.18
N GLN A 791 8.83 4.15 -14.31
CA GLN A 791 10.10 4.74 -14.71
C GLN A 791 11.30 3.83 -14.35
N PRO A 792 11.82 2.99 -15.28
CA PRO A 792 13.22 2.59 -15.19
C PRO A 792 14.05 3.87 -15.34
N ARG A 793 14.69 4.31 -14.24
CA ARG A 793 15.47 5.56 -14.23
C ARG A 793 16.51 5.53 -15.34
N ALA A 794 16.81 6.67 -15.94
CA ALA A 794 18.06 6.83 -16.68
C ALA A 794 19.22 6.49 -15.73
N GLY A 795 19.84 5.32 -15.92
CA GLY A 795 20.90 4.79 -15.05
C GLY A 795 20.47 3.87 -13.90
N SER A 796 19.17 3.59 -13.70
CA SER A 796 18.77 2.47 -12.83
C SER A 796 18.64 1.18 -13.63
N PRO A 797 19.00 0.02 -13.05
CA PRO A 797 18.71 -1.27 -13.66
C PRO A 797 17.21 -1.33 -14.00
N ALA A 798 16.87 -1.84 -15.18
CA ALA A 798 15.49 -2.04 -15.63
C ALA A 798 14.64 -2.92 -14.68
N THR A 799 15.27 -3.54 -13.68
CA THR A 799 14.65 -4.36 -12.64
C THR A 799 14.17 -3.57 -11.41
N ALA A 800 14.47 -2.27 -11.29
CA ALA A 800 13.96 -1.43 -10.21
C ALA A 800 12.53 -0.92 -10.52
N ALA A 801 11.66 -1.83 -10.97
CA ALA A 801 10.24 -1.56 -11.12
C ALA A 801 9.71 -1.06 -9.78
N GLY A 802 8.98 0.07 -9.75
CA GLY A 802 8.36 0.55 -8.52
C GLY A 802 7.47 -0.54 -7.94
N THR A 803 7.52 -0.78 -6.64
CA THR A 803 6.67 -1.79 -6.01
C THR A 803 5.38 -1.12 -5.56
N MET A 804 4.24 -1.62 -6.04
CA MET A 804 2.95 -1.28 -5.45
C MET A 804 2.93 -1.67 -3.97
N ASP A 805 2.28 -0.88 -3.11
CA ASP A 805 2.18 -1.20 -1.69
C ASP A 805 1.53 -2.60 -1.52
N PRO A 806 2.15 -3.53 -0.78
CA PRO A 806 1.63 -4.88 -0.59
C PRO A 806 0.20 -4.92 -0.03
N ARG A 807 -0.23 -3.90 0.73
CA ARG A 807 -1.60 -3.79 1.23
C ARG A 807 -2.59 -3.55 0.10
N LEU A 808 -2.24 -2.69 -0.86
CA LEU A 808 -3.06 -2.51 -2.06
C LEU A 808 -3.10 -3.80 -2.87
N ILE A 809 -1.96 -4.46 -3.09
CA ILE A 809 -1.92 -5.74 -3.83
C ILE A 809 -2.85 -6.78 -3.18
N ALA A 810 -2.76 -6.94 -1.86
CA ALA A 810 -3.60 -7.88 -1.10
C ALA A 810 -5.09 -7.53 -1.20
N LEU A 811 -5.42 -6.24 -1.05
CA LEU A 811 -6.79 -5.75 -1.15
C LEU A 811 -7.37 -6.00 -2.55
N PHE A 812 -6.66 -5.59 -3.60
CA PHE A 812 -7.08 -5.84 -4.97
C PHE A 812 -7.28 -7.34 -5.25
N ARG A 813 -6.37 -8.21 -4.78
CA ARG A 813 -6.55 -9.67 -4.90
C ARG A 813 -7.81 -10.18 -4.21
N ALA A 814 -8.13 -9.65 -3.02
CA ALA A 814 -9.37 -9.99 -2.32
C ALA A 814 -10.62 -9.65 -3.16
N PHE A 815 -10.54 -8.62 -4.01
CA PHE A 815 -11.59 -8.24 -4.96
C PHE A 815 -11.46 -8.92 -6.35
N ASN A 816 -10.71 -10.03 -6.45
CA ASN A 816 -10.47 -10.78 -7.69
C ASN A 816 -9.73 -9.98 -8.77
N PHE A 817 -8.78 -9.15 -8.37
CA PHE A 817 -7.83 -8.56 -9.29
C PHE A 817 -6.49 -9.31 -9.27
N ARG A 818 -5.94 -9.56 -10.44
CA ARG A 818 -4.55 -9.97 -10.63
C ARG A 818 -3.66 -8.73 -10.72
N TRP A 819 -2.51 -8.78 -10.07
CA TRP A 819 -1.50 -7.72 -10.10
C TRP A 819 -0.42 -8.02 -11.14
N GLY A 820 -0.10 -7.05 -11.99
CA GLY A 820 0.85 -7.22 -13.10
C GLY A 820 2.33 -7.32 -12.71
N GLY A 821 2.68 -7.05 -11.45
CA GLY A 821 4.02 -7.33 -10.93
C GLY A 821 4.37 -8.82 -10.86
N ASN A 822 3.36 -9.70 -10.90
CA ASN A 822 3.52 -11.16 -10.88
C ASN A 822 3.54 -11.81 -12.27
N TYR A 823 3.62 -11.05 -13.37
CA TYR A 823 3.67 -11.65 -14.70
C TYR A 823 5.02 -12.38 -14.91
N THR A 824 4.96 -13.71 -15.03
CA THR A 824 6.12 -14.64 -15.03
C THR A 824 6.67 -15.02 -16.42
N ALA A 825 6.17 -14.44 -17.51
CA ALA A 825 6.57 -14.75 -18.89
C ALA A 825 6.84 -13.45 -19.67
N PRO A 826 7.38 -13.43 -20.91
CA PRO A 826 8.32 -12.41 -21.45
C PRO A 826 7.88 -10.93 -21.48
N SER A 827 6.67 -10.61 -21.02
CA SER A 827 6.26 -9.26 -20.62
C SER A 827 7.10 -8.74 -19.45
N THR A 828 7.64 -7.53 -19.59
CA THR A 828 8.20 -6.76 -18.48
C THR A 828 7.16 -6.66 -17.35
N PRO A 829 7.51 -6.94 -16.08
CA PRO A 829 6.62 -6.75 -14.95
C PRO A 829 5.96 -5.37 -15.02
N ASP A 830 4.65 -5.34 -14.81
CA ASP A 830 3.86 -4.12 -14.82
C ASP A 830 3.28 -3.87 -13.42
N PRO A 831 4.07 -3.31 -12.50
CA PRO A 831 3.68 -3.21 -11.10
C PRO A 831 2.59 -2.17 -10.84
N MET A 832 2.26 -1.28 -11.79
CA MET A 832 1.09 -0.42 -11.64
C MET A 832 -0.21 -1.13 -12.01
N HIS A 833 -0.14 -2.23 -12.74
CA HIS A 833 -1.29 -2.82 -13.40
C HIS A 833 -2.10 -3.74 -12.48
N PHE A 834 -3.42 -3.56 -12.49
CA PHE A 834 -4.39 -4.44 -11.85
C PHE A 834 -5.50 -4.78 -12.82
N GLU A 835 -5.78 -6.08 -12.99
CA GLU A 835 -6.82 -6.55 -13.89
C GLU A 835 -7.79 -7.51 -13.20
N TYR A 836 -9.08 -7.37 -13.48
CA TYR A 836 -10.10 -8.26 -12.97
C TYR A 836 -10.07 -9.59 -13.74
N ILE A 837 -10.00 -10.71 -13.03
CA ILE A 837 -9.86 -12.05 -13.64
C ILE A 837 -11.21 -12.67 -14.02
#